data_AF-M6DNH0-F1
#
_entry.id   AF-M6DNH0-F1
#
_cell.length_a   1.000
_cell.length_b   1.000
_cell.length_c   1.000
_cell.angle_alpha   90.00
_cell.angle_beta   90.00
_cell.angle_gamma   90.00
#
_symmetry.space_group_name_H-M   'P 1'
#
loop_
_entity.id
_entity.type
_entity.pdbx_description
1 polymer ?
#
loop_
_entity_poly.entity_id
_entity_poly.type
_entity_poly.pdbx_seq_one_letter_code
_entity_poly.pdbx_strand_id
1 'polypeptide(L)'
;MNESEETRVHHKNIAVFGGGPMGVHLAVSLAERADRLFLWYSDKKKADRLQKDRSAELLEEFVPLANNIIVTNDFDFLSQGSWVIVIAVPSRQMENVIDRLSSYLSEQEEHTIISFTKGLVSTSTRKKTNAITFSDYVIKVREMKESLNMEYVAVAGPNLLSEMAKGKHSFFSIASTGERASEVMEDLFFGPRNHIKTFEDIRTLELFGVMKNPIAIACGLVNGIPECGSNFEGELISLGFSEILTLLNILELPVKPAMEFGLADLITTATSRSSRNRAYGQRFIRKLISGEDSPNLLERIELFLNPKEFIQKEVSQSETHVEGAYALSTILDLAEEKKVELPLFTTLFEVLTRKVSPTEMVRFVSKSTSDDIRNISRTARKRFGLSLASGKEFQQALRRRVLRHVHSQPGLTDRILKQSGLQIKSLEKRYSEAVETGAGTDLMLLPKEIDLWKEAELAYENGKSRNLDRLVEFYVSEIADEYSPLFRESLIHLVAPARFAIGGFKPGGGLPKIGGNIKEIKALASRYDILYTPTHRSHLDSIEVAFGLRWLGLPVPRYAADKKVMGTPGLARILKALGAYMVDRKRNRNLLYLECLTQYSTMMLEAGIPTLVYPEGTRSRTGGIIPIKTGILSTSVDAFKHTGSEVIVVPIVLSYENVPEDVEFAGKDTHLSFKDFLFKRTEVYMDLCEPIPVSRYIQEDDPTLSISMEISRAWQAHHKILPNHIVAKFLMEAGGEISYSDLSKMIEEMILTRKGNYLTEDVPEILDRGIKVLISRKFIKKENGQIQALEPELLQYYGNMVPDPT
;
A
#
# COMPACT_ATOMS: atom_id res chain seq x y z
N MET A 1 3.92 11.27 -44.06
CA MET A 1 2.51 11.48 -44.42
C MET A 1 1.81 10.14 -44.25
N ASN A 2 1.18 9.94 -43.09
CA ASN A 2 0.33 8.78 -42.84
C ASN A 2 -1.12 9.28 -42.81
N GLU A 3 -1.92 8.70 -43.69
CA GLU A 3 -3.36 8.92 -43.84
C GLU A 3 -4.11 8.37 -42.63
N SER A 4 -4.32 9.20 -41.60
CA SER A 4 -5.45 9.11 -40.67
C SER A 4 -5.56 10.38 -39.78
N GLU A 5 -5.29 11.56 -40.32
CA GLU A 5 -5.80 12.79 -39.73
C GLU A 5 -7.27 12.94 -40.18
N GLU A 6 -8.16 12.16 -39.54
CA GLU A 6 -9.57 12.57 -39.50
C GLU A 6 -9.58 14.00 -38.96
N THR A 7 -10.15 14.92 -39.73
CA THR A 7 -10.39 16.32 -39.35
C THR A 7 -11.14 16.36 -38.02
N ARG A 8 -10.40 16.38 -36.91
CA ARG A 8 -10.97 16.51 -35.57
C ARG A 8 -11.53 17.92 -35.44
N VAL A 9 -12.80 18.01 -35.05
CA VAL A 9 -13.51 19.28 -34.90
C VAL A 9 -12.81 20.13 -33.84
N HIS A 10 -12.48 21.37 -34.20
CA HIS A 10 -11.77 22.32 -33.34
C HIS A 10 -12.75 23.39 -32.84
N HIS A 11 -12.85 23.57 -31.53
CA HIS A 11 -13.75 24.55 -30.93
C HIS A 11 -13.02 25.82 -30.52
N LYS A 12 -13.66 26.97 -30.69
CA LYS A 12 -13.06 28.27 -30.36
C LYS A 12 -12.83 28.44 -28.85
N ASN A 13 -13.82 28.07 -28.05
CA ASN A 13 -13.87 28.35 -26.62
C ASN A 13 -14.33 27.11 -25.85
N ILE A 14 -13.44 26.55 -25.02
CA ILE A 14 -13.77 25.47 -24.07
C ILE A 14 -13.52 25.97 -22.64
N ALA A 15 -14.40 25.62 -21.71
CA ALA A 15 -14.20 25.87 -20.29
C ALA A 15 -14.34 24.57 -19.50
N VAL A 16 -13.35 24.21 -18.71
CA VAL A 16 -13.37 23.05 -17.82
C VAL A 16 -13.52 23.51 -16.38
N PHE A 17 -14.66 23.21 -15.77
CA PHE A 17 -14.96 23.55 -14.38
C PHE A 17 -14.54 22.41 -13.46
N GLY A 18 -13.50 22.64 -12.67
CA GLY A 18 -13.05 21.74 -11.61
C GLY A 18 -11.64 21.22 -11.79
N GLY A 19 -10.63 21.99 -11.37
CA GLY A 19 -9.22 21.59 -11.26
C GLY A 19 -8.89 20.48 -10.23
N GLY A 20 -9.80 19.56 -9.94
CA GLY A 20 -9.46 18.27 -9.35
C GLY A 20 -8.88 17.31 -10.42
N PRO A 21 -8.46 16.09 -10.05
CA PRO A 21 -7.79 15.18 -10.98
C PRO A 21 -8.57 14.90 -12.28
N MET A 22 -9.90 14.78 -12.22
CA MET A 22 -10.71 14.57 -13.42
C MET A 22 -10.71 15.79 -14.33
N GLY A 23 -10.98 17.00 -13.81
CA GLY A 23 -10.99 18.19 -14.67
C GLY A 23 -9.60 18.60 -15.17
N VAL A 24 -8.53 18.32 -14.42
CA VAL A 24 -7.16 18.46 -14.95
C VAL A 24 -6.94 17.53 -16.15
N HIS A 25 -7.30 16.26 -16.03
CA HIS A 25 -7.21 15.30 -17.14
C HIS A 25 -8.04 15.73 -18.35
N LEU A 26 -9.27 16.20 -18.12
CA LEU A 26 -10.14 16.70 -19.18
C LEU A 26 -9.56 17.96 -19.85
N ALA A 27 -9.05 18.91 -19.07
CA ALA A 27 -8.42 20.12 -19.61
C ALA A 27 -7.19 19.80 -20.47
N VAL A 28 -6.32 18.89 -20.01
CA VAL A 28 -5.13 18.48 -20.76
C VAL A 28 -5.53 17.73 -22.04
N SER A 29 -6.50 16.79 -21.96
CA SER A 29 -6.92 16.00 -23.12
C SER A 29 -7.72 16.79 -24.17
N LEU A 30 -8.37 17.88 -23.77
CA LEU A 30 -9.14 18.77 -24.67
C LEU A 30 -8.32 19.95 -25.19
N ALA A 31 -7.10 20.17 -24.68
CA ALA A 31 -6.28 21.31 -25.08
C ALA A 31 -6.03 21.35 -26.60
N GLU A 32 -5.80 20.22 -27.24
CA GLU A 32 -5.57 20.16 -28.70
C GLU A 32 -6.83 20.38 -29.55
N ARG A 33 -8.00 20.44 -28.92
CA ARG A 33 -9.31 20.64 -29.58
C ARG A 33 -9.89 22.04 -29.35
N ALA A 34 -9.10 22.95 -28.75
CA ALA A 34 -9.55 24.27 -28.34
C ALA A 34 -8.58 25.38 -28.78
N ASP A 35 -9.08 26.48 -29.36
CA ASP A 35 -8.24 27.68 -29.54
C ASP A 35 -7.88 28.26 -28.18
N ARG A 36 -8.87 28.32 -27.29
CA ARG A 36 -8.72 28.80 -25.90
C ARG A 36 -9.46 27.86 -24.96
N LEU A 37 -8.75 27.37 -23.95
CA LEU A 37 -9.32 26.54 -22.90
C LEU A 37 -9.18 27.26 -21.55
N PHE A 38 -10.27 27.42 -20.82
CA PHE A 38 -10.25 27.96 -19.46
C PHE A 38 -10.40 26.83 -18.44
N LEU A 39 -9.45 26.67 -17.52
CA LEU A 39 -9.54 25.73 -16.41
C LEU A 39 -9.96 26.50 -15.15
N TRP A 40 -11.21 26.33 -14.73
CA TRP A 40 -11.74 26.98 -13.55
C TRP A 40 -11.48 26.19 -12.27
N TYR A 41 -11.06 26.90 -11.22
CA TYR A 41 -10.87 26.34 -9.88
C TYR A 41 -11.41 27.26 -8.79
N SER A 42 -12.21 26.70 -7.87
CA SER A 42 -12.88 27.50 -6.82
C SER A 42 -11.93 28.11 -5.80
N ASP A 43 -10.79 27.48 -5.53
CA ASP A 43 -9.77 28.01 -4.62
C ASP A 43 -8.82 28.94 -5.40
N LYS A 44 -8.94 30.24 -5.14
CA LYS A 44 -8.09 31.28 -5.75
C LYS A 44 -6.59 31.00 -5.58
N LYS A 45 -6.13 30.65 -4.38
CA LYS A 45 -4.69 30.47 -4.12
C LYS A 45 -4.13 29.31 -4.93
N LYS A 46 -4.91 28.22 -5.05
CA LYS A 46 -4.54 27.08 -5.87
C LYS A 46 -4.62 27.41 -7.36
N ALA A 47 -5.65 28.12 -7.81
CA ALA A 47 -5.76 28.58 -9.21
C ALA A 47 -4.53 29.42 -9.62
N ASP A 48 -4.17 30.42 -8.80
CA ASP A 48 -3.02 31.30 -9.03
C ASP A 48 -1.71 30.50 -9.08
N ARG A 49 -1.57 29.49 -8.20
CA ARG A 49 -0.43 28.58 -8.20
C ARG A 49 -0.38 27.71 -9.47
N LEU A 50 -1.47 27.06 -9.86
CA LEU A 50 -1.52 26.25 -11.09
C LEU A 50 -1.22 27.10 -12.33
N GLN A 51 -1.73 28.34 -12.39
CA GLN A 51 -1.46 29.26 -13.48
C GLN A 51 0.02 29.63 -13.58
N LYS A 52 0.68 29.83 -12.43
CA LYS A 52 2.11 30.16 -12.35
C LYS A 52 2.99 28.95 -12.67
N ASP A 53 2.69 27.81 -12.06
CA ASP A 53 3.53 26.60 -12.14
C ASP A 53 3.41 25.94 -13.52
N ARG A 54 2.32 26.19 -14.26
CA ARG A 54 2.03 25.58 -15.58
C ARG A 54 2.10 24.05 -15.58
N SER A 55 1.90 23.46 -14.42
CA SER A 55 1.84 22.02 -14.17
C SER A 55 0.76 21.74 -13.13
N ALA A 56 0.04 20.63 -13.29
CA ALA A 56 -1.04 20.23 -12.40
C ALA A 56 -0.85 18.80 -11.91
N GLU A 57 -1.28 18.53 -10.68
CA GLU A 57 -1.29 17.18 -10.13
C GLU A 57 -2.41 16.35 -10.78
N LEU A 58 -2.05 15.17 -11.29
CA LEU A 58 -2.96 14.19 -11.85
C LEU A 58 -2.64 12.80 -11.26
N LEU A 59 -3.47 12.37 -10.31
CA LEU A 59 -3.25 11.12 -9.55
C LEU A 59 -1.91 11.17 -8.80
N GLU A 60 -0.96 10.31 -9.16
CA GLU A 60 0.36 10.23 -8.52
C GLU A 60 1.44 11.01 -9.31
N GLU A 61 1.06 11.61 -10.45
CA GLU A 61 1.95 12.27 -11.41
C GLU A 61 1.67 13.79 -11.52
N PHE A 62 2.60 14.54 -12.11
CA PHE A 62 2.39 15.93 -12.52
C PHE A 62 2.36 16.03 -14.04
N VAL A 63 1.35 16.72 -14.58
CA VAL A 63 1.17 16.93 -16.02
C VAL A 63 1.33 18.40 -16.41
N PRO A 64 2.03 18.70 -17.51
CA PRO A 64 2.18 20.08 -17.99
C PRO A 64 0.86 20.62 -18.55
N LEU A 65 0.62 21.92 -18.39
CA LEU A 65 -0.54 22.63 -18.95
C LEU A 65 -0.16 23.34 -20.25
N ALA A 66 -0.75 22.92 -21.38
CA ALA A 66 -0.55 23.53 -22.69
C ALA A 66 -0.84 25.04 -22.70
N ASN A 67 -0.13 25.82 -23.52
CA ASN A 67 -0.14 27.29 -23.49
C ASN A 67 -1.54 27.91 -23.70
N ASN A 68 -2.44 27.21 -24.39
CA ASN A 68 -3.81 27.65 -24.60
C ASN A 68 -4.75 27.39 -23.41
N ILE A 69 -4.29 26.66 -22.38
CA ILE A 69 -5.00 26.49 -21.10
C ILE A 69 -4.74 27.71 -20.21
N ILE A 70 -5.80 28.41 -19.83
CA ILE A 70 -5.78 29.57 -18.94
C ILE A 70 -6.48 29.16 -17.63
N VAL A 71 -5.76 29.14 -16.52
CA VAL A 71 -6.32 28.81 -15.22
C VAL A 71 -6.92 30.06 -14.58
N THR A 72 -8.17 29.97 -14.11
CA THR A 72 -8.90 31.09 -13.49
C THR A 72 -9.78 30.64 -12.30
N ASN A 73 -10.25 31.61 -11.51
CA ASN A 73 -11.25 31.42 -10.47
C ASN A 73 -12.54 32.26 -10.72
N ASP A 74 -12.56 33.11 -11.75
CA ASP A 74 -13.70 33.97 -12.11
C ASP A 74 -14.56 33.36 -13.23
N PHE A 75 -15.66 34.04 -13.58
CA PHE A 75 -16.60 33.63 -14.63
C PHE A 75 -16.71 34.69 -15.74
N ASP A 76 -15.94 35.78 -15.67
CA ASP A 76 -16.12 36.96 -16.51
C ASP A 76 -15.89 36.65 -18.00
N PHE A 77 -15.00 35.70 -18.26
CA PHE A 77 -14.66 35.24 -19.60
C PHE A 77 -15.85 34.62 -20.36
N LEU A 78 -16.90 34.17 -19.67
CA LEU A 78 -18.09 33.55 -20.27
C LEU A 78 -19.05 34.54 -20.94
N SER A 79 -18.86 35.85 -20.71
CA SER A 79 -19.78 36.90 -21.19
C SER A 79 -19.77 37.12 -22.70
N GLN A 80 -18.82 36.54 -23.43
CA GLN A 80 -18.65 36.74 -24.87
C GLN A 80 -18.44 35.43 -25.61
N GLY A 81 -19.20 35.24 -26.69
CA GLY A 81 -19.12 34.10 -27.62
C GLY A 81 -19.77 32.81 -27.10
N SER A 82 -19.92 31.84 -28.00
CA SER A 82 -20.35 30.46 -27.68
C SER A 82 -19.30 29.72 -26.84
N TRP A 83 -19.78 28.79 -25.99
CA TRP A 83 -18.93 28.04 -25.03
C TRP A 83 -19.33 26.57 -24.98
N VAL A 84 -18.32 25.69 -25.02
CA VAL A 84 -18.44 24.30 -24.57
C VAL A 84 -17.90 24.21 -23.14
N ILE A 85 -18.75 23.85 -22.19
CA ILE A 85 -18.48 23.89 -20.75
C ILE A 85 -18.46 22.45 -20.23
N VAL A 86 -17.28 21.95 -19.88
CA VAL A 86 -17.09 20.62 -19.30
C VAL A 86 -17.02 20.74 -17.79
N ILE A 87 -17.97 20.14 -17.07
CA ILE A 87 -18.07 20.23 -15.62
C ILE A 87 -17.61 18.92 -14.97
N ALA A 88 -16.59 19.03 -14.11
CA ALA A 88 -16.02 17.96 -13.31
C ALA A 88 -15.79 18.40 -11.84
N VAL A 89 -16.67 19.27 -11.33
CA VAL A 89 -16.65 19.72 -9.93
C VAL A 89 -17.29 18.67 -9.01
N PRO A 90 -16.99 18.72 -7.71
CA PRO A 90 -17.76 17.97 -6.70
C PRO A 90 -19.26 18.24 -6.82
N SER A 91 -20.09 17.21 -6.61
CA SER A 91 -21.57 17.31 -6.72
C SER A 91 -22.17 18.49 -5.93
N ARG A 92 -21.66 18.74 -4.72
CA ARG A 92 -22.08 19.85 -3.84
C ARG A 92 -21.84 21.26 -4.40
N GLN A 93 -20.97 21.42 -5.40
CA GLN A 93 -20.69 22.72 -6.03
C GLN A 93 -21.53 22.94 -7.29
N MET A 94 -22.19 21.89 -7.80
CA MET A 94 -22.84 21.91 -9.11
C MET A 94 -23.97 22.95 -9.21
N GLU A 95 -24.85 23.05 -8.20
CA GLU A 95 -25.96 24.02 -8.19
C GLU A 95 -25.45 25.46 -8.31
N ASN A 96 -24.46 25.84 -7.50
CA ASN A 96 -23.84 27.18 -7.55
C ASN A 96 -23.12 27.42 -8.89
N VAL A 97 -22.47 26.39 -9.46
CA VAL A 97 -21.86 26.50 -10.79
C VAL A 97 -22.94 26.76 -11.85
N ILE A 98 -24.03 25.98 -11.88
CA ILE A 98 -25.14 26.18 -12.82
C ILE A 98 -25.75 27.58 -12.68
N ASP A 99 -25.99 28.04 -11.44
CA ASP A 99 -26.54 29.38 -11.18
C ASP A 99 -25.63 30.49 -11.71
N ARG A 100 -24.32 30.37 -11.45
CA ARG A 100 -23.31 31.31 -11.96
C ARG A 100 -23.21 31.26 -13.47
N LEU A 101 -23.09 30.08 -14.08
CA LEU A 101 -23.08 29.93 -15.54
C LEU A 101 -24.27 30.65 -16.16
N SER A 102 -25.48 30.42 -15.64
CA SER A 102 -26.69 31.07 -16.16
C SER A 102 -26.67 32.60 -16.07
N SER A 103 -25.86 33.17 -15.16
CA SER A 103 -25.78 34.62 -14.93
C SER A 103 -24.71 35.31 -15.78
N TYR A 104 -23.71 34.57 -16.25
CA TYR A 104 -22.60 35.12 -17.04
C TYR A 104 -22.67 34.75 -18.52
N LEU A 105 -23.34 33.65 -18.88
CA LEU A 105 -23.46 33.23 -20.28
C LEU A 105 -24.31 34.22 -21.08
N SER A 106 -23.90 34.43 -22.34
CA SER A 106 -24.62 35.29 -23.27
C SER A 106 -25.95 34.65 -23.67
N GLU A 107 -27.03 35.42 -23.58
CA GLU A 107 -28.35 34.96 -24.03
C GLU A 107 -28.47 34.89 -25.56
N GLN A 108 -27.52 35.43 -26.32
CA GLN A 108 -27.57 35.46 -27.79
C GLN A 108 -26.77 34.33 -28.44
N GLU A 109 -26.00 33.59 -27.65
CA GLU A 109 -25.05 32.58 -28.13
C GLU A 109 -25.50 31.18 -27.72
N GLU A 110 -25.02 30.18 -28.44
CA GLU A 110 -25.33 28.79 -28.15
C GLU A 110 -24.30 28.19 -27.19
N HIS A 111 -24.75 27.60 -26.09
CA HIS A 111 -23.87 27.03 -25.08
C HIS A 111 -24.14 25.54 -24.86
N THR A 112 -23.10 24.75 -24.63
CA THR A 112 -23.22 23.31 -24.36
C THR A 112 -22.54 22.99 -23.04
N ILE A 113 -23.23 22.30 -22.14
CA ILE A 113 -22.68 21.78 -20.89
C ILE A 113 -22.50 20.27 -20.99
N ILE A 114 -21.29 19.79 -20.71
CA ILE A 114 -20.95 18.37 -20.60
C ILE A 114 -20.62 18.06 -19.13
N SER A 115 -21.44 17.24 -18.47
CA SER A 115 -21.28 16.95 -17.04
C SER A 115 -20.68 15.56 -16.80
N PHE A 116 -19.50 15.54 -16.18
CA PHE A 116 -18.88 14.36 -15.59
C PHE A 116 -19.17 14.22 -14.08
N THR A 117 -19.87 15.20 -13.51
CA THR A 117 -20.23 15.24 -12.10
C THR A 117 -21.42 14.33 -11.83
N LYS A 118 -21.24 13.38 -10.90
CA LYS A 118 -22.26 12.40 -10.50
C LYS A 118 -22.89 12.84 -9.18
N GLY A 119 -24.06 13.48 -9.23
CA GLY A 119 -24.80 13.93 -8.05
C GLY A 119 -26.26 14.23 -8.35
N LEU A 120 -27.02 14.56 -7.30
CA LEU A 120 -28.41 15.01 -7.38
C LEU A 120 -28.52 16.40 -6.77
N VAL A 121 -29.56 17.15 -7.16
CA VAL A 121 -29.82 18.46 -6.56
C VAL A 121 -30.17 18.33 -5.08
N SER A 122 -29.77 19.32 -4.28
CA SER A 122 -30.01 19.36 -2.84
C SER A 122 -31.51 19.34 -2.50
N THR A 123 -31.85 18.76 -1.36
CA THR A 123 -33.22 18.74 -0.80
C THR A 123 -33.85 20.12 -0.76
N SER A 124 -33.06 21.17 -0.50
CA SER A 124 -33.52 22.55 -0.46
C SER A 124 -33.96 23.06 -1.84
N THR A 125 -33.22 22.71 -2.90
CA THR A 125 -33.51 23.11 -4.28
C THR A 125 -34.60 22.24 -4.88
N ARG A 126 -34.62 20.93 -4.58
CA ARG A 126 -35.71 20.02 -4.97
C ARG A 126 -37.06 20.54 -4.50
N LYS A 127 -37.17 20.95 -3.23
CA LYS A 127 -38.43 21.49 -2.67
C LYS A 127 -38.91 22.79 -3.35
N LYS A 128 -37.99 23.59 -3.89
CA LYS A 128 -38.31 24.87 -4.57
C LYS A 128 -38.63 24.70 -6.05
N THR A 129 -37.92 23.80 -6.73
CA THR A 129 -37.92 23.69 -8.20
C THR A 129 -38.55 22.42 -8.74
N ASN A 130 -38.77 21.42 -7.87
CA ASN A 130 -39.16 20.07 -8.22
C ASN A 130 -38.17 19.35 -9.17
N ALA A 131 -36.95 19.87 -9.34
CA ALA A 131 -35.86 19.17 -10.02
C ALA A 131 -35.35 18.02 -9.13
N ILE A 132 -35.00 16.88 -9.70
CA ILE A 132 -34.37 15.76 -8.97
C ILE A 132 -32.90 15.63 -9.37
N THR A 133 -32.64 15.78 -10.66
CA THR A 133 -31.32 15.64 -11.28
C THR A 133 -30.74 17.00 -11.66
N PHE A 134 -29.47 17.06 -12.07
CA PHE A 134 -28.88 18.31 -12.54
C PHE A 134 -29.37 18.70 -13.93
N SER A 135 -29.70 17.73 -14.80
CA SER A 135 -30.37 18.05 -16.07
C SER A 135 -31.74 18.72 -15.86
N ASP A 136 -32.53 18.23 -14.89
CA ASP A 136 -33.78 18.90 -14.50
C ASP A 136 -33.54 20.35 -14.06
N TYR A 137 -32.50 20.57 -13.25
CA TYR A 137 -32.20 21.89 -12.73
C TYR A 137 -31.76 22.85 -13.84
N VAL A 138 -30.94 22.39 -14.78
CA VAL A 138 -30.57 23.15 -15.97
C VAL A 138 -31.82 23.54 -16.76
N ILE A 139 -32.76 22.62 -16.97
CA ILE A 139 -34.03 22.91 -17.67
C ILE A 139 -34.82 23.99 -16.89
N LYS A 140 -34.93 23.88 -15.56
CA LYS A 140 -35.62 24.89 -14.73
C LYS A 140 -34.96 26.26 -14.83
N VAL A 141 -33.64 26.32 -14.84
CA VAL A 141 -32.89 27.58 -14.97
C VAL A 141 -33.11 28.22 -16.35
N ARG A 142 -33.18 27.41 -17.42
CA ARG A 142 -33.54 27.89 -18.77
C ARG A 142 -34.97 28.41 -18.84
N GLU A 143 -35.93 27.72 -18.21
CA GLU A 143 -37.33 28.21 -18.14
C GLU A 143 -37.44 29.57 -17.44
N MET A 144 -36.59 29.85 -16.45
CA MET A 144 -36.54 31.15 -15.77
C MET A 144 -35.86 32.26 -16.60
N LYS A 145 -35.09 31.89 -17.63
CA LYS A 145 -34.35 32.78 -18.52
C LYS A 145 -34.57 32.36 -19.96
N GLU A 146 -35.77 32.63 -20.49
CA GLU A 146 -36.27 32.12 -21.77
C GLU A 146 -35.32 32.33 -22.97
N SER A 147 -34.46 33.34 -22.92
CA SER A 147 -33.47 33.66 -23.95
C SER A 147 -32.17 32.84 -23.86
N LEU A 148 -31.91 32.09 -22.79
CA LEU A 148 -30.66 31.34 -22.62
C LEU A 148 -30.64 30.02 -23.42
N ASN A 149 -29.93 30.01 -24.56
CA ASN A 149 -29.76 28.83 -25.40
C ASN A 149 -28.65 27.90 -24.89
N MET A 150 -29.01 26.99 -23.97
CA MET A 150 -28.08 26.08 -23.33
C MET A 150 -28.55 24.63 -23.40
N GLU A 151 -27.71 23.72 -23.91
CA GLU A 151 -27.98 22.29 -23.86
C GLU A 151 -27.06 21.59 -22.86
N TYR A 152 -27.51 20.47 -22.32
CA TYR A 152 -26.80 19.71 -21.29
C TYR A 152 -26.69 18.25 -21.69
N VAL A 153 -25.51 17.66 -21.50
CA VAL A 153 -25.28 16.22 -21.64
C VAL A 153 -24.66 15.67 -20.36
N ALA A 154 -25.24 14.60 -19.84
CA ALA A 154 -24.72 13.86 -18.70
C ALA A 154 -23.87 12.69 -19.18
N VAL A 155 -22.75 12.44 -18.50
CA VAL A 155 -21.80 11.38 -18.83
C VAL A 155 -21.72 10.34 -17.71
N ALA A 156 -22.01 9.09 -18.06
CA ALA A 156 -21.86 7.91 -17.22
C ALA A 156 -21.04 6.83 -17.94
N GLY A 157 -20.99 5.62 -17.37
CA GLY A 157 -20.28 4.47 -17.96
C GLY A 157 -18.93 4.17 -17.30
N PRO A 158 -18.32 3.02 -17.62
CA PRO A 158 -17.04 2.61 -17.05
C PRO A 158 -15.89 3.46 -17.63
N ASN A 159 -15.51 4.47 -16.87
CA ASN A 159 -14.50 5.49 -17.23
C ASN A 159 -13.62 5.87 -16.03
N LEU A 160 -12.91 4.88 -15.48
CA LEU A 160 -12.02 5.10 -14.33
C LEU A 160 -10.86 6.04 -14.71
N LEU A 161 -10.69 7.14 -13.97
CA LEU A 161 -9.64 8.13 -14.23
C LEU A 161 -8.23 7.52 -14.27
N SER A 162 -7.94 6.54 -13.42
CA SER A 162 -6.63 5.86 -13.39
C SER A 162 -6.32 5.08 -14.67
N GLU A 163 -7.36 4.68 -15.40
CA GLU A 163 -7.26 3.98 -16.68
C GLU A 163 -7.27 4.96 -17.85
N MET A 164 -8.14 5.98 -17.78
CA MET A 164 -8.18 7.08 -18.76
C MET A 164 -6.83 7.81 -18.85
N ALA A 165 -6.22 8.16 -17.72
CA ALA A 165 -4.93 8.83 -17.67
C ALA A 165 -3.80 7.99 -18.31
N LYS A 166 -3.91 6.66 -18.27
CA LYS A 166 -2.98 5.71 -18.90
C LYS A 166 -3.34 5.39 -20.35
N GLY A 167 -4.33 6.10 -20.90
CA GLY A 167 -4.85 5.89 -22.24
C GLY A 167 -5.42 4.48 -22.43
N LYS A 168 -6.04 3.86 -21.43
CA LYS A 168 -6.77 2.60 -21.64
C LYS A 168 -8.17 2.86 -22.21
N HIS A 169 -8.81 1.81 -22.69
CA HIS A 169 -10.17 1.90 -23.24
C HIS A 169 -11.18 2.41 -22.19
N SER A 170 -12.01 3.37 -22.59
CA SER A 170 -13.09 3.93 -21.78
C SER A 170 -14.41 3.90 -22.55
N PHE A 171 -15.49 3.61 -21.85
CA PHE A 171 -16.83 3.57 -22.45
C PHE A 171 -17.72 4.62 -21.77
N PHE A 172 -18.15 5.60 -22.55
CA PHE A 172 -19.01 6.68 -22.15
C PHE A 172 -20.44 6.37 -22.57
N SER A 173 -21.34 6.35 -21.60
CA SER A 173 -22.77 6.36 -21.85
C SER A 173 -23.24 7.79 -21.65
N ILE A 174 -23.90 8.36 -22.65
CA ILE A 174 -24.30 9.77 -22.64
C ILE A 174 -25.81 9.88 -22.88
N ALA A 175 -26.40 10.91 -22.29
CA ALA A 175 -27.78 11.30 -22.56
C ALA A 175 -27.86 12.82 -22.43
N SER A 176 -28.64 13.46 -23.29
CA SER A 176 -28.62 14.91 -23.48
C SER A 176 -30.02 15.51 -23.52
N THR A 177 -30.09 16.82 -23.33
CA THR A 177 -31.31 17.62 -23.50
C THR A 177 -31.51 18.10 -24.94
N GLY A 178 -30.59 17.77 -25.86
CA GLY A 178 -30.59 18.23 -27.24
C GLY A 178 -29.49 17.60 -28.09
N GLU A 179 -29.67 17.61 -29.41
CA GLU A 179 -28.79 16.95 -30.37
C GLU A 179 -27.39 17.57 -30.40
N ARG A 180 -27.30 18.90 -30.40
CA ARG A 180 -26.04 19.65 -30.41
C ARG A 180 -25.14 19.28 -29.22
N ALA A 181 -25.69 19.08 -28.03
CA ALA A 181 -24.89 18.62 -26.90
C ALA A 181 -24.31 17.21 -27.08
N SER A 182 -25.02 16.32 -27.78
CA SER A 182 -24.56 14.97 -28.08
C SER A 182 -23.45 15.00 -29.14
N GLU A 183 -23.65 15.78 -30.20
CA GLU A 183 -22.66 15.97 -31.27
C GLU A 183 -21.35 16.54 -30.73
N VAL A 184 -21.42 17.60 -29.91
CA VAL A 184 -20.22 18.19 -29.29
C VAL A 184 -19.51 17.19 -28.36
N MET A 185 -20.26 16.33 -27.66
CA MET A 185 -19.66 15.27 -26.84
C MET A 185 -18.95 14.21 -27.70
N GLU A 186 -19.54 13.84 -28.84
CA GLU A 186 -18.91 12.92 -29.79
C GLU A 186 -17.63 13.53 -30.40
N ASP A 187 -17.70 14.77 -30.90
CA ASP A 187 -16.57 15.51 -31.47
C ASP A 187 -15.36 15.59 -30.53
N LEU A 188 -15.62 15.86 -29.24
CA LEU A 188 -14.56 16.06 -28.27
C LEU A 188 -13.99 14.76 -27.70
N PHE A 189 -14.82 13.74 -27.52
CA PHE A 189 -14.41 12.56 -26.73
C PHE A 189 -14.33 11.26 -27.53
N PHE A 190 -14.95 11.16 -28.71
CA PHE A 190 -14.84 9.94 -29.52
C PHE A 190 -13.41 9.74 -30.03
N GLY A 191 -12.99 8.48 -30.12
CA GLY A 191 -11.70 8.15 -30.70
C GLY A 191 -11.30 6.69 -30.50
N PRO A 192 -10.04 6.32 -30.84
CA PRO A 192 -9.60 4.93 -30.88
C PRO A 192 -9.74 4.16 -29.56
N ARG A 193 -9.70 4.90 -28.44
CA ARG A 193 -9.76 4.33 -27.08
C ARG A 193 -10.99 4.77 -26.30
N ASN A 194 -11.80 5.67 -26.86
CA ASN A 194 -12.97 6.23 -26.21
C ASN A 194 -14.21 5.89 -27.04
N HIS A 195 -15.08 5.11 -26.45
CA HIS A 195 -16.30 4.62 -27.09
C HIS A 195 -17.50 5.35 -26.49
N ILE A 196 -18.39 5.87 -27.34
CA ILE A 196 -19.57 6.62 -26.90
C ILE A 196 -20.82 5.86 -27.32
N LYS A 197 -21.78 5.74 -26.40
CA LYS A 197 -23.14 5.25 -26.68
C LYS A 197 -24.15 6.26 -26.12
N THR A 198 -25.07 6.69 -26.99
CA THR A 198 -26.09 7.69 -26.67
C THR A 198 -27.39 7.02 -26.24
N PHE A 199 -28.06 7.61 -25.25
CA PHE A 199 -29.31 7.15 -24.67
C PHE A 199 -30.29 8.33 -24.56
N GLU A 200 -31.59 8.03 -24.59
CA GLU A 200 -32.64 9.06 -24.54
C GLU A 200 -32.90 9.55 -23.11
N ASP A 201 -32.89 8.66 -22.12
CA ASP A 201 -33.33 9.00 -20.76
C ASP A 201 -32.18 9.50 -19.87
N ILE A 202 -32.01 10.83 -19.87
CA ILE A 202 -30.96 11.51 -19.09
C ILE A 202 -31.14 11.36 -17.58
N ARG A 203 -32.38 11.35 -17.08
CA ARG A 203 -32.68 11.24 -15.65
C ARG A 203 -32.25 9.88 -15.11
N THR A 204 -32.57 8.81 -15.83
CA THR A 204 -32.16 7.44 -15.51
C THR A 204 -30.65 7.33 -15.48
N LEU A 205 -29.97 7.94 -16.45
CA LEU A 205 -28.52 7.93 -16.55
C LEU A 205 -27.85 8.63 -15.36
N GLU A 206 -28.31 9.83 -15.00
CA GLU A 206 -27.78 10.57 -13.85
C GLU A 206 -28.04 9.80 -12.54
N LEU A 207 -29.29 9.38 -12.28
CA LEU A 207 -29.65 8.66 -11.06
C LEU A 207 -28.82 7.39 -10.88
N PHE A 208 -28.67 6.58 -11.94
CA PHE A 208 -27.84 5.38 -11.88
C PHE A 208 -26.39 5.73 -11.53
N GLY A 209 -25.82 6.73 -12.20
CA GLY A 209 -24.44 7.18 -11.99
C GLY A 209 -24.16 7.63 -10.56
N VAL A 210 -25.18 8.14 -9.85
CA VAL A 210 -25.11 8.48 -8.42
C VAL A 210 -25.22 7.24 -7.54
N MET A 211 -26.25 6.41 -7.75
CA MET A 211 -26.59 5.30 -6.86
C MET A 211 -25.57 4.16 -6.86
N LYS A 212 -24.78 4.00 -7.94
CA LYS A 212 -23.69 3.01 -7.96
C LYS A 212 -22.59 3.28 -6.92
N ASN A 213 -22.37 4.54 -6.54
CA ASN A 213 -21.21 4.93 -5.73
C ASN A 213 -21.34 4.44 -4.27
N PRO A 214 -22.49 4.60 -3.58
CA PRO A 214 -22.69 3.96 -2.28
C PRO A 214 -22.57 2.43 -2.33
N ILE A 215 -23.04 1.76 -3.39
CA ILE A 215 -22.89 0.30 -3.53
C ILE A 215 -21.40 -0.08 -3.57
N ALA A 216 -20.57 0.69 -4.26
CA ALA A 216 -19.12 0.48 -4.28
C ALA A 216 -18.48 0.67 -2.88
N ILE A 217 -18.98 1.61 -2.06
CA ILE A 217 -18.55 1.74 -0.66
C ILE A 217 -18.92 0.48 0.13
N ALA A 218 -20.16 -0.01 0.00
CA ALA A 218 -20.60 -1.24 0.65
C ALA A 218 -19.73 -2.44 0.25
N CYS A 219 -19.42 -2.59 -1.04
CA CYS A 219 -18.53 -3.64 -1.54
C CYS A 219 -17.13 -3.54 -0.94
N GLY A 220 -16.57 -2.33 -0.84
CA GLY A 220 -15.29 -2.08 -0.17
C GLY A 220 -15.32 -2.43 1.33
N LEU A 221 -16.43 -2.12 1.99
CA LEU A 221 -16.63 -2.41 3.41
C LEU A 221 -16.66 -3.91 3.68
N VAL A 222 -17.47 -4.67 2.94
CA VAL A 222 -17.57 -6.12 3.13
C VAL A 222 -16.32 -6.85 2.65
N ASN A 223 -15.61 -6.33 1.65
CA ASN A 223 -14.33 -6.90 1.23
C ASN A 223 -13.25 -6.86 2.33
N GLY A 224 -13.35 -5.95 3.30
CA GLY A 224 -12.47 -5.94 4.47
C GLY A 224 -12.93 -6.84 5.61
N ILE A 225 -14.06 -7.55 5.47
CA ILE A 225 -14.57 -8.54 6.43
C ILE A 225 -14.06 -9.92 5.99
N PRO A 226 -13.27 -10.64 6.83
CA PRO A 226 -12.63 -11.91 6.42
C PRO A 226 -13.58 -13.00 5.92
N GLU A 227 -14.84 -13.01 6.39
CA GLU A 227 -15.85 -14.01 5.98
C GLU A 227 -16.50 -13.70 4.62
N CYS A 228 -16.31 -12.50 4.08
CA CYS A 228 -16.98 -12.01 2.88
C CYS A 228 -16.03 -12.08 1.67
N GLY A 229 -16.14 -13.15 0.89
CA GLY A 229 -15.44 -13.31 -0.39
C GLY A 229 -16.22 -12.78 -1.60
N SER A 230 -15.71 -13.03 -2.80
CA SER A 230 -16.30 -12.56 -4.08
C SER A 230 -17.74 -13.01 -4.31
N ASN A 231 -18.15 -14.17 -3.78
CA ASN A 231 -19.55 -14.64 -3.86
C ASN A 231 -20.50 -13.68 -3.14
N PHE A 232 -20.12 -13.25 -1.94
CA PHE A 232 -20.90 -12.30 -1.15
C PHE A 232 -20.92 -10.93 -1.83
N GLU A 233 -19.79 -10.50 -2.37
CA GLU A 233 -19.70 -9.25 -3.14
C GLU A 233 -20.64 -9.26 -4.36
N GLY A 234 -20.72 -10.37 -5.08
CA GLY A 234 -21.66 -10.54 -6.20
C GLY A 234 -23.13 -10.40 -5.78
N GLU A 235 -23.52 -11.03 -4.68
CA GLU A 235 -24.89 -10.90 -4.13
C GLU A 235 -25.18 -9.47 -3.68
N LEU A 236 -24.23 -8.81 -3.02
CA LEU A 236 -24.35 -7.41 -2.61
C LEU A 236 -24.54 -6.47 -3.81
N ILE A 237 -23.79 -6.68 -4.90
CA ILE A 237 -23.96 -5.92 -6.16
C ILE A 237 -25.36 -6.14 -6.73
N SER A 238 -25.84 -7.39 -6.73
CA SER A 238 -27.18 -7.75 -7.20
C SER A 238 -28.29 -7.04 -6.40
N LEU A 239 -28.21 -7.06 -5.06
CA LEU A 239 -29.15 -6.37 -4.18
C LEU A 239 -29.11 -4.85 -4.37
N GLY A 240 -27.92 -4.27 -4.45
CA GLY A 240 -27.77 -2.84 -4.70
C GLY A 240 -28.34 -2.43 -6.06
N PHE A 241 -28.13 -3.25 -7.10
CA PHE A 241 -28.76 -3.04 -8.39
C PHE A 241 -30.29 -3.10 -8.31
N SER A 242 -30.85 -4.05 -7.57
CA SER A 242 -32.31 -4.13 -7.35
C SER A 242 -32.85 -2.85 -6.71
N GLU A 243 -32.16 -2.25 -5.73
CA GLU A 243 -32.61 -0.99 -5.12
C GLU A 243 -32.57 0.20 -6.08
N ILE A 244 -31.60 0.22 -7.00
CA ILE A 244 -31.60 1.19 -8.11
C ILE A 244 -32.89 1.03 -8.93
N LEU A 245 -33.22 -0.19 -9.34
CA LEU A 245 -34.42 -0.45 -10.13
C LEU A 245 -35.71 -0.07 -9.38
N THR A 246 -35.77 -0.35 -8.08
CA THR A 246 -36.88 0.04 -7.22
C THR A 246 -37.09 1.55 -7.22
N LEU A 247 -36.03 2.34 -7.03
CA LEU A 247 -36.16 3.79 -7.03
C LEU A 247 -36.54 4.34 -8.40
N LEU A 248 -35.94 3.82 -9.48
CA LEU A 248 -36.29 4.22 -10.85
C LEU A 248 -37.77 3.98 -11.17
N ASN A 249 -38.31 2.81 -10.81
CA ASN A 249 -39.72 2.50 -11.02
C ASN A 249 -40.65 3.47 -10.26
N ILE A 250 -40.31 3.83 -9.02
CA ILE A 250 -41.12 4.75 -8.20
C ILE A 250 -41.06 6.19 -8.73
N LEU A 251 -39.96 6.54 -9.40
CA LEU A 251 -39.82 7.80 -10.13
C LEU A 251 -40.42 7.75 -11.53
N GLU A 252 -41.05 6.63 -11.92
CA GLU A 252 -41.64 6.40 -13.24
C GLU A 252 -40.62 6.51 -14.39
N LEU A 253 -39.36 6.13 -14.12
CA LEU A 253 -38.26 6.18 -15.07
C LEU A 253 -37.98 4.81 -15.71
N PRO A 254 -37.56 4.77 -16.99
CA PRO A 254 -37.34 3.53 -17.71
C PRO A 254 -36.16 2.73 -17.14
N VAL A 255 -36.43 1.48 -16.76
CA VAL A 255 -35.42 0.56 -16.19
C VAL A 255 -34.54 -0.08 -17.26
N LYS A 256 -35.05 -0.29 -18.49
CA LYS A 256 -34.29 -0.97 -19.56
C LYS A 256 -32.95 -0.29 -19.88
N PRO A 257 -32.87 1.04 -20.06
CA PRO A 257 -31.60 1.72 -20.26
C PRO A 257 -30.60 1.49 -19.12
N ALA A 258 -31.05 1.51 -17.86
CA ALA A 258 -30.19 1.26 -16.69
C ALA A 258 -29.54 -0.14 -16.72
N MET A 259 -30.23 -1.15 -17.26
CA MET A 259 -29.66 -2.48 -17.45
C MET A 259 -28.56 -2.52 -18.53
N GLU A 260 -28.64 -1.63 -19.53
CA GLU A 260 -27.68 -1.59 -20.64
C GLU A 260 -26.42 -0.77 -20.30
N PHE A 261 -26.57 0.49 -19.87
CA PHE A 261 -25.40 1.34 -19.56
C PHE A 261 -24.92 1.22 -18.12
N GLY A 262 -25.84 1.01 -17.20
CA GLY A 262 -25.57 1.16 -15.77
C GLY A 262 -24.79 -0.01 -15.21
N LEU A 263 -25.19 -1.24 -15.56
CA LEU A 263 -24.63 -2.45 -14.99
C LEU A 263 -23.10 -2.54 -15.15
N ALA A 264 -22.57 -2.18 -16.32
CA ALA A 264 -21.13 -2.19 -16.58
C ALA A 264 -20.37 -1.19 -15.69
N ASP A 265 -20.91 0.02 -15.52
CA ASP A 265 -20.31 1.05 -14.65
C ASP A 265 -20.37 0.64 -13.18
N LEU A 266 -21.49 0.03 -12.74
CA LEU A 266 -21.64 -0.51 -11.39
C LEU A 266 -20.59 -1.61 -11.12
N ILE A 267 -20.50 -2.64 -11.97
CA ILE A 267 -19.54 -3.74 -11.81
C ILE A 267 -18.11 -3.19 -11.75
N THR A 268 -17.75 -2.32 -12.69
CA THR A 268 -16.41 -1.70 -12.76
C THR A 268 -16.09 -0.94 -11.48
N THR A 269 -17.03 -0.13 -10.99
CA THR A 269 -16.83 0.71 -9.80
C THR A 269 -16.83 -0.10 -8.51
N ALA A 270 -17.65 -1.16 -8.44
CA ALA A 270 -17.77 -2.02 -7.28
C ALA A 270 -16.55 -2.93 -7.12
N THR A 271 -16.02 -3.49 -8.21
CA THR A 271 -14.96 -4.52 -8.17
C THR A 271 -13.54 -3.97 -8.34
N SER A 272 -13.37 -2.79 -8.95
CA SER A 272 -12.03 -2.25 -9.23
C SER A 272 -11.32 -1.72 -7.99
N ARG A 273 -10.04 -2.10 -7.83
CA ARG A 273 -9.13 -1.54 -6.81
C ARG A 273 -8.87 -0.04 -6.99
N SER A 274 -9.04 0.49 -8.20
CA SER A 274 -8.86 1.92 -8.51
C SER A 274 -10.08 2.78 -8.14
N SER A 275 -11.18 2.17 -7.71
CA SER A 275 -12.39 2.89 -7.31
C SER A 275 -12.18 3.57 -5.95
N ARG A 276 -12.28 4.91 -5.91
CA ARG A 276 -12.13 5.69 -4.67
C ARG A 276 -13.20 5.35 -3.63
N ASN A 277 -14.43 5.04 -4.08
CA ASN A 277 -15.54 4.63 -3.21
C ASN A 277 -15.26 3.27 -2.57
N ARG A 278 -14.80 2.28 -3.37
CA ARG A 278 -14.40 0.96 -2.85
C ARG A 278 -13.24 1.08 -1.86
N ALA A 279 -12.20 1.84 -2.23
CA ALA A 279 -11.03 2.06 -1.39
C ALA A 279 -11.41 2.73 -0.05
N TYR A 280 -12.37 3.67 -0.08
CA TYR A 280 -12.90 4.28 1.14
C TYR A 280 -13.57 3.25 2.05
N GLY A 281 -14.46 2.41 1.52
CA GLY A 281 -15.11 1.34 2.29
C GLY A 281 -14.10 0.38 2.94
N GLN A 282 -13.05 -0.01 2.21
CA GLN A 282 -11.97 -0.86 2.71
C GLN A 282 -11.16 -0.20 3.84
N ARG A 283 -10.86 1.09 3.73
CA ARG A 283 -10.17 1.83 4.80
C ARG A 283 -11.06 1.98 6.03
N PHE A 284 -12.33 2.27 5.82
CA PHE A 284 -13.32 2.43 6.89
C PHE A 284 -13.40 1.17 7.77
N ILE A 285 -13.64 0.00 7.15
CA ILE A 285 -13.75 -1.24 7.90
C ILE A 285 -12.45 -1.64 8.61
N ARG A 286 -11.28 -1.35 8.01
CA ARG A 286 -9.98 -1.59 8.65
C ARG A 286 -9.79 -0.74 9.90
N LYS A 287 -10.14 0.56 9.85
CA LYS A 287 -10.11 1.44 11.03
C LYS A 287 -11.04 0.95 12.14
N LEU A 288 -12.21 0.44 11.75
CA LEU A 288 -13.20 -0.06 12.70
C LEU A 288 -12.77 -1.40 13.35
N ILE A 289 -12.25 -2.35 12.56
CA ILE A 289 -11.75 -3.65 13.05
C ILE A 289 -10.47 -3.47 13.90
N SER A 290 -9.54 -2.62 13.47
CA SER A 290 -8.32 -2.31 14.22
C SER A 290 -8.61 -1.58 15.55
N GLY A 291 -9.81 -0.97 15.68
CA GLY A 291 -10.21 -0.20 16.85
C GLY A 291 -9.57 1.19 16.93
N GLU A 292 -9.03 1.68 15.81
CA GLU A 292 -8.57 3.07 15.66
C GLU A 292 -9.74 4.05 15.63
N ASP A 293 -10.89 3.60 15.13
CA ASP A 293 -12.12 4.37 15.09
C ASP A 293 -12.79 4.41 16.47
N SER A 294 -12.31 5.33 17.32
CA SER A 294 -12.93 5.65 18.60
C SER A 294 -13.35 7.11 18.62
N PRO A 295 -14.58 7.43 18.18
CA PRO A 295 -15.02 8.81 18.14
C PRO A 295 -14.93 9.43 19.53
N ASN A 296 -14.32 10.60 19.60
CA ASN A 296 -14.22 11.37 20.84
C ASN A 296 -15.62 11.85 21.29
N LEU A 297 -15.74 12.43 22.48
CA LEU A 297 -17.05 12.82 23.02
C LEU A 297 -17.80 13.81 22.10
N LEU A 298 -17.09 14.75 21.47
CA LEU A 298 -17.67 15.73 20.55
C LEU A 298 -18.15 15.05 19.26
N GLU A 299 -17.35 14.15 18.69
CA GLU A 299 -17.71 13.37 17.50
C GLU A 299 -18.90 12.46 17.77
N ARG A 300 -19.03 11.89 18.97
CA ARG A 300 -20.21 11.10 19.37
C ARG A 300 -21.48 11.96 19.46
N ILE A 301 -21.35 13.19 19.97
CA ILE A 301 -22.47 14.15 20.00
C ILE A 301 -22.83 14.57 18.58
N GLU A 302 -21.84 14.87 17.72
CA GLU A 302 -22.05 15.25 16.32
C GLU A 302 -22.69 14.10 15.51
N LEU A 303 -22.25 12.86 15.72
CA LEU A 303 -22.87 11.65 15.15
C LEU A 303 -24.33 11.48 15.57
N PHE A 304 -24.67 11.84 16.81
CA PHE A 304 -26.03 11.75 17.32
C PHE A 304 -26.93 12.86 16.76
N LEU A 305 -26.44 14.09 16.68
CA LEU A 305 -27.22 15.27 16.26
C LEU A 305 -27.32 15.37 14.73
N ASN A 306 -26.19 15.26 14.02
CA ASN A 306 -26.09 15.51 12.58
C ASN A 306 -25.26 14.39 11.88
N PRO A 307 -25.77 13.14 11.84
CA PRO A 307 -25.04 11.99 11.28
C PRO A 307 -24.62 12.18 9.81
N LYS A 308 -25.46 12.86 9.02
CA LYS A 308 -25.20 13.15 7.60
C LYS A 308 -23.99 14.09 7.45
N GLU A 309 -23.97 15.18 8.21
CA GLU A 309 -22.86 16.16 8.16
C GLU A 309 -21.55 15.56 8.67
N PHE A 310 -21.61 14.69 9.68
CA PHE A 310 -20.43 14.01 10.20
C PHE A 310 -19.73 13.17 9.12
N ILE A 311 -20.47 12.31 8.42
CA ILE A 311 -19.89 11.49 7.34
C ILE A 311 -19.26 12.38 6.25
N GLN A 312 -19.96 13.45 5.89
CA GLN A 312 -19.48 14.39 4.88
C GLN A 312 -18.19 15.09 5.30
N LYS A 313 -18.07 15.46 6.58
CA LYS A 313 -16.88 16.07 7.17
C LYS A 313 -15.72 15.08 7.22
N GLU A 314 -15.95 13.86 7.68
CA GLU A 314 -14.94 12.79 7.75
C GLU A 314 -14.37 12.49 6.36
N VAL A 315 -15.22 12.40 5.35
CA VAL A 315 -14.82 12.19 3.96
C VAL A 315 -14.04 13.38 3.40
N SER A 316 -14.45 14.61 3.73
CA SER A 316 -13.76 15.82 3.27
C SER A 316 -12.35 15.99 3.84
N GLN A 317 -12.10 15.43 5.03
CA GLN A 317 -10.78 15.39 5.66
C GLN A 317 -9.88 14.29 5.08
N SER A 318 -10.45 13.33 4.36
CA SER A 318 -9.65 12.33 3.63
C SER A 318 -9.06 12.96 2.36
N GLU A 319 -7.79 12.65 2.06
CA GLU A 319 -7.08 13.20 0.90
C GLU A 319 -7.76 12.86 -0.45
N THR A 320 -8.63 11.84 -0.47
CA THR A 320 -9.36 11.40 -1.65
C THR A 320 -10.80 11.88 -1.64
N HIS A 321 -11.25 12.53 -2.70
CA HIS A 321 -12.66 12.90 -2.87
C HIS A 321 -13.55 11.66 -3.08
N VAL A 322 -14.48 11.38 -2.16
CA VAL A 322 -15.39 10.21 -2.18
C VAL A 322 -16.84 10.67 -2.33
N GLU A 323 -17.34 10.70 -3.57
CA GLU A 323 -18.72 11.14 -3.87
C GLU A 323 -19.81 10.23 -3.29
N GLY A 324 -19.53 8.93 -3.12
CA GLY A 324 -20.54 7.95 -2.68
C GLY A 324 -21.13 8.25 -1.31
N ALA A 325 -20.39 8.87 -0.41
CA ALA A 325 -20.87 9.22 0.92
C ALA A 325 -21.87 10.40 0.89
N TYR A 326 -21.61 11.39 0.02
CA TYR A 326 -22.54 12.49 -0.22
C TYR A 326 -23.79 11.98 -0.93
N ALA A 327 -23.59 11.21 -2.01
CA ALA A 327 -24.66 10.56 -2.76
C ALA A 327 -25.61 9.77 -1.85
N LEU A 328 -25.09 9.00 -0.90
CA LEU A 328 -25.88 8.21 0.03
C LEU A 328 -26.88 9.06 0.82
N SER A 329 -26.44 10.21 1.34
CA SER A 329 -27.32 11.10 2.11
C SER A 329 -28.45 11.66 1.23
N THR A 330 -28.11 12.09 0.01
CA THR A 330 -29.09 12.67 -0.92
C THR A 330 -30.07 11.64 -1.49
N ILE A 331 -29.63 10.39 -1.70
CA ILE A 331 -30.50 9.27 -2.10
C ILE A 331 -31.49 8.96 -0.99
N LEU A 332 -31.05 8.90 0.28
CA LEU A 332 -31.94 8.63 1.40
C LEU A 332 -32.96 9.76 1.61
N ASP A 333 -32.57 11.02 1.42
CA ASP A 333 -33.52 12.15 1.42
C ASP A 333 -34.59 11.99 0.33
N LEU A 334 -34.17 11.64 -0.89
CA LEU A 334 -35.10 11.41 -2.00
C LEU A 334 -36.01 10.21 -1.74
N ALA A 335 -35.49 9.14 -1.16
CA ALA A 335 -36.25 7.96 -0.78
C ALA A 335 -37.30 8.30 0.29
N GLU A 336 -36.94 9.10 1.29
CA GLU A 336 -37.88 9.61 2.31
C GLU A 336 -38.97 10.50 1.69
N GLU A 337 -38.60 11.43 0.79
CA GLU A 337 -39.54 12.27 0.04
C GLU A 337 -40.55 11.45 -0.78
N LYS A 338 -40.08 10.35 -1.38
CA LYS A 338 -40.89 9.45 -2.21
C LYS A 338 -41.51 8.28 -1.43
N LYS A 339 -41.29 8.21 -0.12
CA LYS A 339 -41.79 7.14 0.77
C LYS A 339 -41.36 5.73 0.31
N VAL A 340 -40.09 5.60 -0.05
CA VAL A 340 -39.47 4.35 -0.53
C VAL A 340 -38.47 3.86 0.49
N GLU A 341 -38.53 2.57 0.81
CA GLU A 341 -37.48 1.95 1.61
C GLU A 341 -36.35 1.47 0.71
N LEU A 342 -35.12 1.84 1.08
CA LEU A 342 -33.88 1.36 0.45
C LEU A 342 -33.01 0.69 1.52
N PRO A 343 -33.31 -0.57 1.90
CA PRO A 343 -32.72 -1.20 3.07
C PRO A 343 -31.19 -1.32 3.05
N LEU A 344 -30.57 -1.59 1.90
CA LEU A 344 -29.13 -1.68 1.74
C LEU A 344 -28.48 -0.31 1.96
N PHE A 345 -28.99 0.73 1.29
CA PHE A 345 -28.48 2.09 1.51
C PHE A 345 -28.70 2.56 2.94
N THR A 346 -29.84 2.24 3.53
CA THR A 346 -30.13 2.54 4.95
C THR A 346 -29.13 1.84 5.85
N THR A 347 -28.91 0.54 5.67
CA THR A 347 -27.94 -0.25 6.45
C THR A 347 -26.53 0.30 6.28
N LEU A 348 -26.11 0.62 5.06
CA LEU A 348 -24.81 1.24 4.80
C LEU A 348 -24.67 2.57 5.55
N PHE A 349 -25.70 3.41 5.53
CA PHE A 349 -25.69 4.69 6.24
C PHE A 349 -25.59 4.48 7.76
N GLU A 350 -26.32 3.52 8.31
CA GLU A 350 -26.25 3.17 9.73
C GLU A 350 -24.87 2.62 10.14
N VAL A 351 -24.20 1.86 9.27
CA VAL A 351 -22.83 1.40 9.51
C VAL A 351 -21.84 2.57 9.46
N LEU A 352 -21.94 3.44 8.46
CA LEU A 352 -21.05 4.62 8.33
C LEU A 352 -21.24 5.63 9.47
N THR A 353 -22.43 5.70 10.06
CA THR A 353 -22.73 6.51 11.26
C THR A 353 -22.42 5.79 12.58
N ARG A 354 -21.85 4.58 12.54
CA ARG A 354 -21.56 3.72 13.71
C ARG A 354 -22.80 3.42 14.57
N LYS A 355 -24.01 3.53 14.00
CA LYS A 355 -25.26 3.17 14.67
C LYS A 355 -25.42 1.65 14.75
N VAL A 356 -24.96 0.94 13.72
CA VAL A 356 -24.94 -0.53 13.68
C VAL A 356 -23.55 -1.06 13.29
N SER A 357 -23.29 -2.32 13.65
CA SER A 357 -22.05 -3.01 13.30
C SER A 357 -21.99 -3.34 11.80
N PRO A 358 -20.80 -3.36 11.16
CA PRO A 358 -20.63 -3.88 9.80
C PRO A 358 -21.22 -5.28 9.56
N THR A 359 -21.30 -6.11 10.60
CA THR A 359 -21.96 -7.44 10.54
C THR A 359 -23.42 -7.36 10.12
N GLU A 360 -24.07 -6.22 10.35
CA GLU A 360 -25.47 -6.04 9.97
C GLU A 360 -25.63 -6.01 8.45
N MET A 361 -24.63 -5.52 7.72
CA MET A 361 -24.58 -5.64 6.26
C MET A 361 -24.45 -7.10 5.82
N VAL A 362 -23.64 -7.89 6.54
CA VAL A 362 -23.50 -9.33 6.28
C VAL A 362 -24.83 -10.05 6.47
N ARG A 363 -25.52 -9.78 7.59
CA ARG A 363 -26.84 -10.35 7.90
C ARG A 363 -27.90 -9.94 6.89
N PHE A 364 -27.92 -8.67 6.50
CA PHE A 364 -28.87 -8.15 5.54
C PHE A 364 -28.77 -8.89 4.21
N VAL A 365 -27.55 -9.00 3.65
CA VAL A 365 -27.31 -9.68 2.37
C VAL A 365 -27.54 -11.18 2.48
N SER A 366 -27.05 -11.82 3.56
CA SER A 366 -27.13 -13.28 3.70
C SER A 366 -28.50 -13.76 4.19
N LYS A 367 -29.40 -12.85 4.60
CA LYS A 367 -30.69 -13.13 5.26
C LYS A 367 -30.57 -14.10 6.45
N SER A 368 -29.41 -14.16 7.09
CA SER A 368 -29.13 -15.15 8.14
C SER A 368 -29.53 -14.60 9.50
N THR A 369 -30.26 -15.42 10.25
CA THR A 369 -30.66 -15.15 11.64
C THR A 369 -29.69 -15.76 12.66
N SER A 370 -28.60 -16.41 12.22
CA SER A 370 -27.63 -17.03 13.12
C SER A 370 -26.85 -16.00 13.93
N ASP A 371 -26.70 -16.26 15.23
CA ASP A 371 -25.83 -15.49 16.12
C ASP A 371 -24.34 -15.75 15.88
N ASP A 372 -23.96 -16.75 15.06
CA ASP A 372 -22.57 -16.99 14.65
C ASP A 372 -21.97 -15.77 13.94
N ILE A 373 -22.80 -14.99 13.23
CA ILE A 373 -22.40 -13.79 12.47
C ILE A 373 -22.13 -12.59 13.41
N ARG A 374 -22.55 -12.62 14.69
CA ARG A 374 -22.23 -11.55 15.66
C ARG A 374 -20.73 -11.40 15.88
N ASN A 375 -20.01 -12.50 15.67
CA ASN A 375 -18.57 -12.44 15.56
C ASN A 375 -18.28 -12.36 14.06
N ILE A 376 -18.06 -11.14 13.51
CA ILE A 376 -16.96 -10.97 12.52
C ILE A 376 -15.89 -11.88 13.06
N SER A 377 -15.47 -12.95 12.34
CA SER A 377 -14.61 -13.98 12.91
C SER A 377 -13.59 -13.20 13.66
N ARG A 378 -13.69 -13.32 14.99
CA ARG A 378 -12.75 -12.64 15.84
C ARG A 378 -11.52 -13.39 15.46
N THR A 379 -10.75 -12.85 14.51
CA THR A 379 -9.41 -13.27 14.14
C THR A 379 -8.84 -13.73 15.46
N ALA A 380 -8.69 -15.04 15.58
CA ALA A 380 -8.68 -15.68 16.89
C ALA A 380 -7.70 -14.90 17.75
N ARG A 381 -8.17 -14.44 18.92
CA ARG A 381 -7.36 -13.52 19.73
C ARG A 381 -6.00 -14.17 19.91
N LYS A 382 -4.95 -13.35 19.79
CA LYS A 382 -3.57 -13.74 20.04
C LYS A 382 -3.48 -14.78 21.15
N ARG A 383 -3.00 -15.97 20.80
CA ARG A 383 -2.86 -17.06 21.76
C ARG A 383 -1.70 -16.73 22.69
N PHE A 384 -1.92 -16.84 24.00
CA PHE A 384 -0.89 -16.67 25.01
C PHE A 384 -0.61 -18.04 25.66
N GLY A 385 0.66 -18.40 25.86
CA GLY A 385 1.02 -19.60 26.62
C GLY A 385 2.40 -20.19 26.35
N LEU A 386 2.90 -20.11 25.11
CA LEU A 386 4.21 -20.69 24.73
C LEU A 386 5.37 -19.68 24.79
N SER A 387 5.09 -18.39 24.97
CA SER A 387 6.12 -17.34 25.12
C SER A 387 7.02 -17.53 26.36
N LEU A 388 6.52 -18.26 27.35
CA LEU A 388 7.21 -18.60 28.62
C LEU A 388 7.68 -20.06 28.67
N ALA A 389 7.39 -20.88 27.65
CA ALA A 389 7.75 -22.29 27.65
C ALA A 389 9.27 -22.47 27.56
N SER A 390 9.78 -23.41 28.35
CA SER A 390 11.20 -23.70 28.41
C SER A 390 11.71 -24.32 27.09
N GLY A 391 12.96 -24.06 26.73
CA GLY A 391 13.53 -24.50 25.44
C GLY A 391 13.40 -26.02 25.18
N LYS A 392 13.43 -26.86 26.21
CA LYS A 392 13.30 -28.33 26.07
C LYS A 392 11.87 -28.79 25.75
N GLU A 393 10.86 -28.23 26.42
CA GLU A 393 9.45 -28.56 26.14
C GLU A 393 9.04 -28.11 24.74
N PHE A 394 9.52 -26.92 24.35
CA PHE A 394 9.33 -26.38 23.01
C PHE A 394 9.98 -27.25 21.93
N GLN A 395 11.22 -27.71 22.16
CA GLN A 395 11.92 -28.63 21.26
C GLN A 395 11.17 -29.96 21.11
N GLN A 396 10.63 -30.53 22.19
CA GLN A 396 9.84 -31.77 22.11
C GLN A 396 8.55 -31.57 21.31
N ALA A 397 7.85 -30.45 21.51
CA ALA A 397 6.65 -30.10 20.75
C ALA A 397 6.98 -29.94 19.26
N LEU A 398 8.07 -29.25 18.93
CA LEU A 398 8.53 -29.07 17.56
C LEU A 398 8.89 -30.40 16.90
N ARG A 399 9.64 -31.27 17.58
CA ARG A 399 10.00 -32.60 17.07
C ARG A 399 8.76 -33.42 16.71
N ARG A 400 7.77 -33.47 17.60
CA ARG A 400 6.49 -34.17 17.34
C ARG A 400 5.76 -33.56 16.14
N ARG A 401 5.75 -32.23 16.02
CA ARG A 401 5.12 -31.52 14.92
C ARG A 401 5.80 -31.81 13.57
N VAL A 402 7.13 -31.70 13.50
CA VAL A 402 7.91 -31.97 12.28
C VAL A 402 7.69 -33.42 11.83
N LEU A 403 7.81 -34.38 12.74
CA LEU A 403 7.58 -35.80 12.40
C LEU A 403 6.16 -36.04 11.88
N ARG A 404 5.15 -35.47 12.56
CA ARG A 404 3.76 -35.58 12.11
C ARG A 404 3.58 -34.97 10.72
N HIS A 405 4.14 -33.78 10.48
CA HIS A 405 4.07 -33.09 9.19
C HIS A 405 4.73 -33.91 8.07
N VAL A 406 5.98 -34.34 8.28
CA VAL A 406 6.75 -35.11 7.30
C VAL A 406 6.12 -36.47 6.98
N HIS A 407 5.52 -37.14 7.97
CA HIS A 407 4.82 -38.40 7.76
C HIS A 407 3.43 -38.24 7.14
N SER A 408 2.76 -37.11 7.38
CA SER A 408 1.43 -36.83 6.80
C SER A 408 1.49 -36.46 5.32
N GLN A 409 2.60 -35.91 4.85
CA GLN A 409 2.76 -35.55 3.44
C GLN A 409 3.09 -36.77 2.57
N PRO A 410 2.30 -37.06 1.52
CA PRO A 410 2.55 -38.18 0.63
C PRO A 410 3.96 -38.14 0.02
N GLY A 411 4.75 -39.19 0.26
CA GLY A 411 6.07 -39.37 -0.34
C GLY A 411 7.17 -38.40 0.12
N LEU A 412 6.91 -37.48 1.08
CA LEU A 412 7.95 -36.56 1.58
C LEU A 412 9.05 -37.32 2.34
N THR A 413 8.67 -38.27 3.19
CA THR A 413 9.64 -39.10 3.93
C THR A 413 10.58 -39.86 2.98
N ASP A 414 10.05 -40.45 1.91
CA ASP A 414 10.86 -41.16 0.91
C ASP A 414 11.76 -40.20 0.11
N ARG A 415 11.28 -39.00 -0.22
CA ARG A 415 12.10 -37.96 -0.89
C ARG A 415 13.27 -37.50 -0.02
N ILE A 416 13.05 -37.30 1.28
CA ILE A 416 14.09 -36.93 2.24
C ILE A 416 15.15 -38.03 2.32
N LEU A 417 14.73 -39.29 2.49
CA LEU A 417 15.66 -40.41 2.63
C LEU A 417 16.45 -40.68 1.35
N LYS A 418 15.84 -40.54 0.16
CA LYS A 418 16.55 -40.65 -1.12
C LYS A 418 17.65 -39.61 -1.34
N GLN A 419 17.66 -38.51 -0.58
CA GLN A 419 18.72 -37.50 -0.64
C GLN A 419 19.93 -37.83 0.25
N SER A 420 19.87 -38.88 1.08
CA SER A 420 20.91 -39.23 2.07
C SER A 420 22.31 -39.23 1.46
N GLY A 421 22.55 -39.99 0.40
CA GLY A 421 23.88 -40.13 -0.21
C GLY A 421 24.44 -38.81 -0.77
N LEU A 422 23.56 -37.92 -1.27
CA LEU A 422 23.97 -36.57 -1.70
C LEU A 422 24.30 -35.68 -0.50
N GLN A 423 23.52 -35.76 0.58
CA GLN A 423 23.78 -35.02 1.81
C GLN A 423 25.10 -35.46 2.46
N ILE A 424 25.35 -36.77 2.56
CA ILE A 424 26.58 -37.33 3.13
C ILE A 424 27.80 -36.81 2.37
N LYS A 425 27.83 -36.91 1.03
CA LYS A 425 28.93 -36.38 0.21
C LYS A 425 29.14 -34.88 0.39
N SER A 426 28.05 -34.12 0.46
CA SER A 426 28.10 -32.66 0.68
C SER A 426 28.67 -32.32 2.07
N LEU A 427 28.28 -33.06 3.11
CA LEU A 427 28.75 -32.87 4.48
C LEU A 427 30.21 -33.30 4.65
N GLU A 428 30.63 -34.40 4.05
CA GLU A 428 32.03 -34.88 4.06
C GLU A 428 32.96 -33.85 3.40
N LYS A 429 32.56 -33.30 2.24
CA LYS A 429 33.32 -32.19 1.61
C LYS A 429 33.44 -30.99 2.53
N ARG A 430 32.34 -30.57 3.14
CA ARG A 430 32.32 -29.43 4.08
C ARG A 430 33.17 -29.70 5.32
N TYR A 431 33.20 -30.93 5.81
CA TYR A 431 34.05 -31.32 6.93
C TYR A 431 35.53 -31.20 6.57
N SER A 432 35.95 -31.65 5.39
CA SER A 432 37.32 -31.46 4.90
C SER A 432 37.71 -29.98 4.83
N GLU A 433 36.83 -29.12 4.28
CA GLU A 433 37.03 -27.66 4.26
C GLU A 433 37.14 -27.08 5.69
N ALA A 434 36.38 -27.60 6.65
CA ALA A 434 36.41 -27.16 8.04
C ALA A 434 37.70 -27.55 8.76
N VAL A 435 38.30 -28.71 8.41
CA VAL A 435 39.62 -29.16 8.90
C VAL A 435 40.71 -28.22 8.40
N GLU A 436 40.66 -27.81 7.13
CA GLU A 436 41.63 -26.88 6.54
C GLU A 436 41.52 -25.46 7.13
N THR A 437 40.29 -25.00 7.40
CA THR A 437 40.01 -23.63 7.87
C THR A 437 39.95 -23.47 9.39
N GLY A 438 40.09 -24.56 10.16
CA GLY A 438 40.05 -24.54 11.63
C GLY A 438 38.68 -24.15 12.22
N ALA A 439 37.58 -24.40 11.50
CA ALA A 439 36.24 -24.00 11.92
C ALA A 439 35.69 -24.87 13.06
N GLY A 440 36.00 -24.52 14.31
CA GLY A 440 35.73 -25.34 15.51
C GLY A 440 34.28 -25.83 15.69
N THR A 441 33.27 -25.05 15.29
CA THR A 441 31.85 -25.45 15.40
C THR A 441 31.47 -26.54 14.40
N ASP A 442 31.97 -26.45 13.16
CA ASP A 442 31.71 -27.42 12.10
C ASP A 442 32.47 -28.73 12.36
N LEU A 443 33.70 -28.65 12.92
CA LEU A 443 34.48 -29.82 13.33
C LEU A 443 33.79 -30.68 14.40
N MET A 444 32.99 -30.06 15.27
CA MET A 444 32.27 -30.77 16.34
C MET A 444 30.94 -31.38 15.88
N LEU A 445 30.22 -30.70 14.98
CA LEU A 445 28.83 -31.04 14.63
C LEU A 445 28.71 -31.91 13.37
N LEU A 446 29.53 -31.66 12.35
CA LEU A 446 29.41 -32.36 11.06
C LEU A 446 29.66 -33.87 11.15
N PRO A 447 30.62 -34.40 11.93
CA PRO A 447 30.79 -35.85 12.06
C PRO A 447 29.53 -36.55 12.55
N LYS A 448 28.87 -35.97 13.56
CA LYS A 448 27.62 -36.50 14.12
C LYS A 448 26.49 -36.48 13.10
N GLU A 449 26.38 -35.41 12.31
CA GLU A 449 25.37 -35.30 11.25
C GLU A 449 25.59 -36.35 10.15
N ILE A 450 26.85 -36.58 9.75
CA ILE A 450 27.23 -37.59 8.75
C ILE A 450 26.84 -38.99 9.24
N ASP A 451 27.17 -39.32 10.49
CA ASP A 451 26.85 -40.63 11.08
C ASP A 451 25.33 -40.87 11.13
N LEU A 452 24.55 -39.86 11.53
CA LEU A 452 23.09 -39.94 11.56
C LEU A 452 22.47 -40.16 10.16
N TRP A 453 23.02 -39.52 9.12
CA TRP A 453 22.58 -39.76 7.75
C TRP A 453 22.97 -41.15 7.25
N LYS A 454 24.16 -41.66 7.59
CA LYS A 454 24.60 -43.03 7.27
C LYS A 454 23.70 -44.07 7.94
N GLU A 455 23.36 -43.87 9.22
CA GLU A 455 22.41 -44.72 9.95
C GLU A 455 21.03 -44.75 9.25
N ALA A 456 20.51 -43.57 8.86
CA ALA A 456 19.22 -43.46 8.19
C ALA A 456 19.20 -44.10 6.79
N GLU A 457 20.29 -43.95 6.02
CA GLU A 457 20.47 -44.56 4.71
C GLU A 457 20.49 -46.09 4.80
N LEU A 458 21.34 -46.65 5.67
CA LEU A 458 21.43 -48.09 5.93
C LEU A 458 20.09 -48.68 6.38
N ALA A 459 19.35 -47.99 7.25
CA ALA A 459 18.06 -48.46 7.74
C ALA A 459 16.96 -48.40 6.65
N TYR A 460 17.04 -47.44 5.72
CA TYR A 460 16.13 -47.33 4.59
C TYR A 460 16.41 -48.43 3.55
N GLU A 461 17.68 -48.70 3.24
CA GLU A 461 18.11 -49.73 2.29
C GLU A 461 17.85 -51.16 2.79
N ASN A 462 18.12 -51.44 4.07
CA ASN A 462 18.04 -52.81 4.62
C ASN A 462 16.62 -53.24 5.07
N GLY A 463 15.66 -52.32 5.19
CA GLY A 463 14.35 -52.67 5.76
C GLY A 463 13.20 -51.70 5.51
N LYS A 464 13.35 -50.71 4.60
CA LYS A 464 12.39 -49.61 4.39
C LYS A 464 12.02 -48.86 5.68
N SER A 465 12.93 -48.80 6.66
CA SER A 465 12.68 -48.01 7.86
C SER A 465 12.55 -46.55 7.46
N ARG A 466 11.42 -45.93 7.81
CA ARG A 466 11.10 -44.52 7.52
C ARG A 466 11.33 -43.62 8.73
N ASN A 467 12.17 -44.07 9.67
CA ASN A 467 12.40 -43.37 10.93
C ASN A 467 13.37 -42.20 10.75
N LEU A 468 12.89 -40.97 10.95
CA LEU A 468 13.68 -39.74 10.89
C LEU A 468 13.91 -39.11 12.27
N ASP A 469 13.51 -39.78 13.34
CA ASP A 469 13.38 -39.22 14.68
C ASP A 469 14.70 -38.66 15.24
N ARG A 470 15.82 -39.37 15.07
CA ARG A 470 17.16 -38.89 15.48
C ARG A 470 17.66 -37.71 14.65
N LEU A 471 17.41 -37.72 13.34
CA LEU A 471 17.77 -36.59 12.46
C LEU A 471 16.94 -35.34 12.79
N VAL A 472 15.64 -35.51 13.03
CA VAL A 472 14.76 -34.42 13.48
C VAL A 472 15.22 -33.89 14.83
N GLU A 473 15.53 -34.75 15.80
CA GLU A 473 16.05 -34.35 17.11
C GLU A 473 17.34 -33.53 16.97
N PHE A 474 18.26 -33.96 16.12
CA PHE A 474 19.49 -33.22 15.81
C PHE A 474 19.18 -31.82 15.28
N TYR A 475 18.40 -31.69 14.20
CA TYR A 475 18.12 -30.37 13.61
C TYR A 475 17.28 -29.47 14.53
N VAL A 476 16.30 -30.03 15.25
CA VAL A 476 15.50 -29.28 16.21
C VAL A 476 16.37 -28.73 17.33
N SER A 477 17.29 -29.53 17.88
CA SER A 477 18.23 -29.06 18.92
C SER A 477 19.19 -27.98 18.42
N GLU A 478 19.55 -28.04 17.14
CA GLU A 478 20.44 -27.09 16.50
C GLU A 478 19.74 -25.75 16.24
N ILE A 479 18.53 -25.80 15.66
CA ILE A 479 17.72 -24.63 15.27
C ILE A 479 17.16 -23.94 16.51
N ALA A 480 16.49 -24.69 17.39
CA ALA A 480 15.69 -24.10 18.46
C ALA A 480 16.54 -23.24 19.42
N ASP A 481 15.96 -22.12 19.81
CA ASP A 481 16.51 -21.23 20.82
C ASP A 481 16.44 -21.83 22.23
N GLU A 482 17.18 -21.22 23.16
CA GLU A 482 17.11 -21.50 24.60
C GLU A 482 16.57 -20.27 25.34
N TYR A 483 15.46 -19.70 24.83
CA TYR A 483 14.93 -18.42 25.30
C TYR A 483 14.69 -18.40 26.81
N SER A 484 15.26 -17.39 27.48
CA SER A 484 15.11 -17.16 28.92
C SER A 484 14.55 -15.76 29.17
N PRO A 485 13.26 -15.63 29.54
CA PRO A 485 12.62 -14.32 29.75
C PRO A 485 13.34 -13.46 30.80
N LEU A 486 13.73 -14.06 31.93
CA LEU A 486 14.38 -13.36 33.04
C LEU A 486 15.78 -12.86 32.68
N PHE A 487 16.54 -13.67 31.93
CA PHE A 487 17.88 -13.30 31.49
C PHE A 487 17.82 -12.17 30.45
N ARG A 488 16.83 -12.23 29.55
CA ARG A 488 16.60 -11.19 28.53
C ARG A 488 16.30 -9.82 29.14
N GLU A 489 15.36 -9.74 30.08
CA GLU A 489 15.03 -8.47 30.75
C GLU A 489 16.26 -7.91 31.47
N SER A 490 16.98 -8.76 32.22
CA SER A 490 18.21 -8.35 32.93
C SER A 490 19.31 -7.83 31.99
N LEU A 491 19.51 -8.48 30.84
CA LEU A 491 20.54 -8.09 29.87
C LEU A 491 20.15 -6.81 29.14
N ILE A 492 18.89 -6.63 28.74
CA ILE A 492 18.42 -5.41 28.08
C ILE A 492 18.61 -4.19 29.00
N HIS A 493 18.31 -4.34 30.29
CA HIS A 493 18.52 -3.29 31.29
C HIS A 493 19.99 -2.97 31.56
N LEU A 494 20.92 -3.89 31.27
CA LEU A 494 22.37 -3.70 31.45
C LEU A 494 23.03 -3.15 30.18
N VAL A 495 22.58 -3.57 29.00
CA VAL A 495 23.13 -3.15 27.71
C VAL A 495 22.70 -1.72 27.36
N ALA A 496 21.48 -1.28 27.70
CA ALA A 496 21.05 0.09 27.40
C ALA A 496 21.93 1.18 28.08
N PRO A 497 22.28 1.09 29.38
CA PRO A 497 23.25 1.97 30.03
C PRO A 497 24.68 1.83 29.50
N ALA A 498 25.15 0.61 29.25
CA ALA A 498 26.49 0.37 28.71
C ALA A 498 26.64 0.95 27.29
N ARG A 499 25.60 0.85 26.46
CA ARG A 499 25.53 1.42 25.11
C ARG A 499 25.53 2.95 25.14
N PHE A 500 24.86 3.55 26.12
CA PHE A 500 24.90 5.00 26.38
C PHE A 500 26.28 5.47 26.86
N ALA A 501 26.97 4.68 27.68
CA ALA A 501 28.31 4.98 28.19
C ALA A 501 29.42 4.81 27.14
N ILE A 502 29.34 3.78 26.29
CA ILE A 502 30.36 3.48 25.25
C ILE A 502 30.25 4.44 24.05
N GLY A 503 29.05 4.94 23.73
CA GLY A 503 28.80 5.88 22.61
C GLY A 503 29.36 7.30 22.81
N GLY A 504 29.88 7.61 24.00
CA GLY A 504 30.70 8.80 24.29
C GLY A 504 30.12 10.11 23.79
N PHE A 505 28.92 10.53 24.24
CA PHE A 505 28.29 11.84 23.98
C PHE A 505 28.32 12.34 22.51
N LYS A 506 28.56 11.47 21.51
CA LYS A 506 28.56 11.84 20.09
C LYS A 506 27.13 11.80 19.53
N PRO A 507 26.71 12.80 18.72
CA PRO A 507 25.42 12.74 18.01
C PRO A 507 25.35 11.45 17.17
N GLY A 508 24.27 10.67 17.31
CA GLY A 508 24.09 9.41 16.60
C GLY A 508 24.55 8.13 17.33
N GLY A 509 25.24 8.24 18.46
CA GLY A 509 25.72 7.08 19.25
C GLY A 509 24.63 6.31 20.02
N GLY A 510 23.39 6.79 20.02
CA GLY A 510 22.28 6.26 20.82
C GLY A 510 21.39 5.23 20.09
N LEU A 511 20.09 5.46 20.13
CA LEU A 511 19.04 4.65 19.48
C LEU A 511 18.93 4.97 17.98
N PRO A 512 18.43 4.04 17.14
CA PRO A 512 18.07 4.39 15.77
C PRO A 512 17.00 5.49 15.79
N LYS A 513 17.03 6.38 14.79
CA LYS A 513 15.97 7.37 14.57
C LYS A 513 14.78 6.65 13.95
N ILE A 514 13.65 6.62 14.67
CA ILE A 514 12.50 5.80 14.28
C ILE A 514 11.41 6.66 13.64
N GLY A 515 10.93 6.22 12.47
CA GLY A 515 9.85 6.87 11.71
C GLY A 515 8.78 5.89 11.23
N GLY A 516 7.87 6.37 10.38
CA GLY A 516 6.81 5.57 9.77
C GLY A 516 5.55 5.36 10.63
N ASN A 517 4.84 4.25 10.42
CA ASN A 517 3.49 3.96 10.93
C ASN A 517 3.47 3.44 12.39
N ILE A 518 4.17 4.14 13.28
CA ILE A 518 4.41 3.71 14.67
C ILE A 518 3.11 3.50 15.44
N LYS A 519 2.14 4.42 15.34
CA LYS A 519 0.89 4.38 16.12
C LYS A 519 0.02 3.19 15.74
N GLU A 520 -0.16 2.98 14.44
CA GLU A 520 -0.93 1.85 13.87
C GLU A 520 -0.31 0.51 14.29
N ILE A 521 1.00 0.34 14.13
CA ILE A 521 1.69 -0.90 14.46
C ILE A 521 1.60 -1.22 15.96
N LYS A 522 1.65 -0.21 16.84
CA LYS A 522 1.42 -0.41 18.28
C LYS A 522 0.02 -0.92 18.58
N ALA A 523 -1.00 -0.35 17.93
CA ALA A 523 -2.37 -0.79 18.09
C ALA A 523 -2.55 -2.24 17.63
N LEU A 524 -2.02 -2.58 16.44
CA LEU A 524 -2.10 -3.92 15.86
C LEU A 524 -1.31 -4.96 16.69
N ALA A 525 -0.10 -4.65 17.14
CA ALA A 525 0.74 -5.56 17.92
C ALA A 525 0.16 -5.94 19.29
N SER A 526 -0.80 -5.14 19.80
CA SER A 526 -1.53 -5.46 21.03
C SER A 526 -2.61 -6.54 20.84
N ARG A 527 -3.08 -6.75 19.60
CA ARG A 527 -4.22 -7.63 19.27
C ARG A 527 -3.82 -8.84 18.44
N TYR A 528 -2.82 -8.70 17.58
CA TYR A 528 -2.47 -9.66 16.53
C TYR A 528 -1.04 -10.18 16.63
N ASP A 529 -0.76 -11.24 15.87
CA ASP A 529 0.57 -11.82 15.77
C ASP A 529 1.40 -11.03 14.78
N ILE A 530 2.68 -10.79 15.09
CA ILE A 530 3.52 -9.89 14.30
C ILE A 530 4.68 -10.67 13.67
N LEU A 531 4.82 -10.51 12.35
CA LEU A 531 6.00 -10.93 11.60
C LEU A 531 6.75 -9.69 11.11
N TYR A 532 7.91 -9.40 11.67
CA TYR A 532 8.77 -8.30 11.24
C TYR A 532 9.62 -8.71 10.03
N THR A 533 9.61 -7.91 8.98
CA THR A 533 10.36 -8.12 7.74
C THR A 533 11.27 -6.92 7.43
N PRO A 534 12.42 -6.80 8.13
CA PRO A 534 13.41 -5.77 7.85
C PRO A 534 14.21 -6.00 6.56
N THR A 535 14.63 -4.91 5.92
CA THR A 535 15.76 -4.92 4.97
C THR A 535 17.04 -5.37 5.68
N HIS A 536 17.92 -6.09 4.98
CA HIS A 536 19.16 -6.61 5.53
C HIS A 536 20.38 -5.91 4.90
N ARG A 537 21.06 -5.08 5.68
CA ARG A 537 22.24 -4.29 5.30
C ARG A 537 23.48 -4.63 6.12
N SER A 538 23.34 -4.83 7.44
CA SER A 538 24.45 -5.08 8.37
C SER A 538 24.18 -6.27 9.28
N HIS A 539 25.23 -6.84 9.87
CA HIS A 539 25.14 -7.73 11.02
C HIS A 539 24.52 -7.06 12.26
N LEU A 540 24.53 -5.73 12.32
CA LEU A 540 23.92 -4.97 13.41
C LEU A 540 22.40 -4.82 13.25
N ASP A 541 21.81 -5.15 12.11
CA ASP A 541 20.38 -4.92 11.83
C ASP A 541 19.47 -5.52 12.90
N SER A 542 19.74 -6.75 13.34
CA SER A 542 18.91 -7.45 14.32
C SER A 542 18.98 -6.78 15.69
N ILE A 543 20.13 -6.20 16.01
CA ILE A 543 20.36 -5.42 17.22
C ILE A 543 19.59 -4.09 17.11
N GLU A 544 19.75 -3.33 16.02
CA GLU A 544 19.08 -2.04 15.82
C GLU A 544 17.55 -2.19 15.86
N VAL A 545 17.01 -3.19 15.18
CA VAL A 545 15.57 -3.48 15.19
C VAL A 545 15.10 -3.88 16.59
N ALA A 546 15.80 -4.78 17.28
CA ALA A 546 15.40 -5.20 18.62
C ALA A 546 15.38 -4.03 19.63
N PHE A 547 16.39 -3.15 19.59
CA PHE A 547 16.45 -1.97 20.44
C PHE A 547 15.38 -0.94 20.06
N GLY A 548 15.19 -0.67 18.77
CA GLY A 548 14.17 0.26 18.29
C GLY A 548 12.76 -0.16 18.69
N LEU A 549 12.43 -1.44 18.49
CA LEU A 549 11.14 -2.01 18.89
C LEU A 549 10.93 -1.93 20.41
N ARG A 550 11.94 -2.27 21.22
CA ARG A 550 11.84 -2.19 22.68
C ARG A 550 11.57 -0.76 23.15
N TRP A 551 12.26 0.23 22.57
CA TRP A 551 12.07 1.64 22.93
C TRP A 551 10.65 2.14 22.59
N LEU A 552 10.07 1.64 21.51
CA LEU A 552 8.69 1.90 21.17
C LEU A 552 7.67 1.18 22.07
N GLY A 553 8.10 0.27 22.95
CA GLY A 553 7.19 -0.60 23.69
C GLY A 553 6.52 -1.67 22.81
N LEU A 554 7.10 -1.94 21.64
CA LEU A 554 6.68 -3.03 20.76
C LEU A 554 7.30 -4.36 21.22
N PRO A 555 6.63 -5.49 20.95
CA PRO A 555 7.10 -6.78 21.42
C PRO A 555 8.36 -7.19 20.65
N VAL A 556 9.45 -7.43 21.38
CA VAL A 556 10.76 -7.71 20.79
C VAL A 556 10.78 -9.15 20.24
N PRO A 557 11.12 -9.35 18.96
CA PRO A 557 10.95 -10.63 18.30
C PRO A 557 12.03 -11.67 18.66
N ARG A 558 11.71 -12.94 18.37
CA ARG A 558 12.73 -13.97 18.13
C ARG A 558 13.24 -13.83 16.69
N TYR A 559 14.54 -14.03 16.46
CA TYR A 559 15.15 -13.71 15.17
C TYR A 559 16.12 -14.78 14.69
N ALA A 560 16.23 -14.93 13.38
CA ALA A 560 17.20 -15.80 12.74
C ALA A 560 18.62 -15.22 12.84
N ALA A 561 19.58 -16.02 13.29
CA ALA A 561 21.00 -15.66 13.32
C ALA A 561 21.85 -16.64 12.49
N ASP A 562 22.81 -16.11 11.75
CA ASP A 562 23.72 -16.93 10.93
C ASP A 562 24.64 -17.79 11.82
N LYS A 563 24.90 -19.02 11.38
CA LYS A 563 25.79 -19.97 12.06
C LYS A 563 27.17 -19.39 12.40
N LYS A 564 27.75 -18.53 11.54
CA LYS A 564 29.06 -17.92 11.80
C LYS A 564 29.05 -17.03 13.05
N VAL A 565 27.98 -16.26 13.25
CA VAL A 565 27.82 -15.40 14.43
C VAL A 565 27.64 -16.26 15.69
N MET A 566 26.90 -17.36 15.57
CA MET A 566 26.70 -18.35 16.62
C MET A 566 27.93 -19.24 16.89
N GLY A 567 28.98 -19.17 16.07
CA GLY A 567 30.22 -19.92 16.27
C GLY A 567 31.19 -19.31 17.30
N THR A 568 30.94 -18.06 17.73
CA THR A 568 31.83 -17.33 18.65
C THR A 568 31.67 -17.84 20.09
N PRO A 569 32.76 -18.24 20.79
CA PRO A 569 32.69 -18.77 22.16
C PRO A 569 31.99 -17.83 23.13
N GLY A 570 31.03 -18.35 23.92
CA GLY A 570 30.26 -17.59 24.92
C GLY A 570 29.12 -16.73 24.35
N LEU A 571 29.31 -16.11 23.18
CA LEU A 571 28.31 -15.25 22.51
C LEU A 571 27.06 -16.04 22.09
N ALA A 572 27.23 -17.27 21.61
CA ALA A 572 26.13 -18.13 21.17
C ALA A 572 25.09 -18.38 22.27
N ARG A 573 25.55 -18.63 23.51
CA ARG A 573 24.68 -18.88 24.67
C ARG A 573 23.87 -17.63 25.02
N ILE A 574 24.48 -16.45 24.90
CA ILE A 574 23.81 -15.17 25.14
C ILE A 574 22.75 -14.92 24.06
N LEU A 575 23.10 -15.07 22.77
CA LEU A 575 22.17 -14.85 21.66
C LEU A 575 20.99 -15.83 21.70
N LYS A 576 21.24 -17.12 21.96
CA LYS A 576 20.17 -18.13 22.13
C LYS A 576 19.25 -17.80 23.30
N ALA A 577 19.79 -17.32 24.43
CA ALA A 577 18.98 -16.89 25.56
C ALA A 577 18.12 -15.65 25.26
N LEU A 578 18.57 -14.79 24.35
CA LEU A 578 17.82 -13.60 23.89
C LEU A 578 16.74 -13.91 22.84
N GLY A 579 16.65 -15.16 22.37
CA GLY A 579 15.67 -15.59 21.37
C GLY A 579 16.21 -15.63 19.94
N ALA A 580 17.54 -15.69 19.76
CA ALA A 580 18.13 -15.94 18.45
C ALA A 580 18.15 -17.45 18.15
N TYR A 581 17.58 -17.85 17.01
CA TYR A 581 17.61 -19.23 16.54
C TYR A 581 18.58 -19.37 15.37
N MET A 582 19.24 -20.51 15.25
CA MET A 582 20.35 -20.66 14.31
C MET A 582 19.85 -21.06 12.92
N VAL A 583 20.36 -20.36 11.90
CA VAL A 583 20.12 -20.67 10.48
C VAL A 583 21.44 -20.95 9.76
N ASP A 584 21.53 -22.13 9.15
CA ASP A 584 22.66 -22.55 8.31
C ASP A 584 22.28 -22.43 6.84
N ARG A 585 22.71 -21.35 6.21
CA ARG A 585 22.42 -21.05 4.79
C ARG A 585 23.07 -22.05 3.83
N LYS A 586 24.11 -22.79 4.25
CA LYS A 586 24.73 -23.85 3.43
C LYS A 586 23.85 -25.11 3.33
N ARG A 587 22.82 -25.25 4.19
CA ARG A 587 21.87 -26.37 4.18
C ARG A 587 20.57 -26.09 3.41
N ASN A 588 20.56 -25.08 2.53
CA ASN A 588 19.39 -24.72 1.72
C ASN A 588 18.89 -25.83 0.74
N ARG A 589 19.65 -26.91 0.56
CA ARG A 589 19.27 -28.08 -0.25
C ARG A 589 18.84 -29.29 0.58
N ASN A 590 18.86 -29.20 1.91
CA ASN A 590 18.46 -30.28 2.81
C ASN A 590 16.98 -30.11 3.15
N LEU A 591 16.13 -30.98 2.56
CA LEU A 591 14.68 -30.92 2.74
C LEU A 591 14.27 -31.02 4.21
N LEU A 592 14.86 -31.95 4.97
CA LEU A 592 14.50 -32.16 6.37
C LEU A 592 14.86 -30.96 7.25
N TYR A 593 16.00 -30.33 6.98
CA TYR A 593 16.42 -29.11 7.66
C TYR A 593 15.44 -27.95 7.38
N LEU A 594 15.05 -27.74 6.13
CA LEU A 594 14.08 -26.71 5.74
C LEU A 594 12.72 -26.95 6.39
N GLU A 595 12.23 -28.19 6.43
CA GLU A 595 11.00 -28.54 7.14
C GLU A 595 11.07 -28.22 8.64
N CYS A 596 12.18 -28.55 9.30
CA CYS A 596 12.38 -28.21 10.70
C CYS A 596 12.32 -26.68 10.93
N LEU A 597 12.96 -25.91 10.05
CA LEU A 597 13.02 -24.45 10.13
C LEU A 597 11.66 -23.80 9.87
N THR A 598 10.95 -24.22 8.82
CA THR A 598 9.61 -23.72 8.50
C THR A 598 8.63 -24.04 9.62
N GLN A 599 8.60 -25.28 10.12
CA GLN A 599 7.70 -25.65 11.22
C GLN A 599 8.03 -24.93 12.52
N TYR A 600 9.31 -24.65 12.81
CA TYR A 600 9.72 -23.83 13.94
C TYR A 600 9.14 -22.41 13.81
N SER A 601 9.34 -21.77 12.66
CA SER A 601 8.86 -20.40 12.38
C SER A 601 7.33 -20.30 12.43
N THR A 602 6.62 -21.22 11.79
CA THR A 602 5.16 -21.28 11.82
C THR A 602 4.66 -21.48 13.26
N MET A 603 5.26 -22.40 14.02
CA MET A 603 4.86 -22.65 15.41
C MET A 603 5.07 -21.44 16.34
N MET A 604 6.08 -20.61 16.09
CA MET A 604 6.27 -19.36 16.83
C MET A 604 5.13 -18.37 16.58
N LEU A 605 4.76 -18.17 15.31
CA LEU A 605 3.66 -17.27 14.95
C LEU A 605 2.32 -17.76 15.49
N GLU A 606 2.01 -19.06 15.38
CA GLU A 606 0.79 -19.65 15.95
C GLU A 606 0.71 -19.56 17.49
N ALA A 607 1.87 -19.46 18.14
CA ALA A 607 2.02 -19.27 19.57
C ALA A 607 1.96 -17.78 20.00
N GLY A 608 1.75 -16.87 19.05
CA GLY A 608 1.75 -15.43 19.25
C GLY A 608 3.11 -14.83 19.62
N ILE A 609 4.20 -15.53 19.30
CA ILE A 609 5.57 -15.07 19.51
C ILE A 609 5.95 -14.21 18.29
N PRO A 610 6.24 -12.91 18.48
CA PRO A 610 6.69 -12.07 17.37
C PRO A 610 7.97 -12.62 16.79
N THR A 611 8.01 -12.71 15.47
CA THR A 611 9.13 -13.30 14.74
C THR A 611 9.74 -12.25 13.82
N LEU A 612 11.06 -12.26 13.66
CA LEU A 612 11.78 -11.42 12.71
C LEU A 612 12.48 -12.30 11.70
N VAL A 613 12.16 -12.07 10.43
CA VAL A 613 12.77 -12.75 9.28
C VAL A 613 13.30 -11.72 8.31
N TYR A 614 14.47 -11.99 7.71
CA TYR A 614 15.01 -11.17 6.63
C TYR A 614 14.64 -11.82 5.29
N PRO A 615 13.59 -11.35 4.60
CA PRO A 615 13.04 -12.05 3.45
C PRO A 615 13.95 -11.96 2.21
N GLU A 616 14.89 -11.00 2.15
CA GLU A 616 15.99 -10.98 1.15
C GLU A 616 16.89 -12.24 1.26
N GLY A 617 16.91 -12.90 2.42
CA GLY A 617 17.69 -14.11 2.70
C GLY A 617 19.21 -13.90 2.82
N THR A 618 19.72 -12.74 2.40
CA THR A 618 21.11 -12.32 2.59
C THR A 618 21.21 -10.80 2.75
N ARG A 619 22.33 -10.33 3.31
CA ARG A 619 22.68 -8.91 3.33
C ARG A 619 22.85 -8.39 1.91
N SER A 620 22.40 -7.16 1.66
CA SER A 620 22.65 -6.49 0.40
C SER A 620 24.11 -6.11 0.25
N ARG A 621 24.77 -6.75 -0.72
CA ARG A 621 26.16 -6.47 -1.11
C ARG A 621 26.27 -5.34 -2.12
N THR A 622 25.15 -4.94 -2.73
CA THR A 622 25.12 -3.86 -3.72
C THR A 622 24.58 -2.55 -3.13
N GLY A 623 24.01 -2.57 -1.92
CA GLY A 623 23.39 -1.41 -1.26
C GLY A 623 21.89 -1.29 -1.56
N GLY A 624 21.46 -1.73 -2.74
CA GLY A 624 20.04 -1.72 -3.16
C GLY A 624 19.18 -2.79 -2.48
N ILE A 625 17.87 -2.70 -2.68
CA ILE A 625 16.88 -3.70 -2.21
C ILE A 625 16.99 -4.96 -3.08
N ILE A 626 17.08 -6.13 -2.42
CA ILE A 626 17.17 -7.44 -3.09
C ILE A 626 15.76 -8.05 -3.25
N PRO A 627 15.50 -8.80 -4.34
CA PRO A 627 14.27 -9.58 -4.47
C PRO A 627 14.01 -10.51 -3.27
N ILE A 628 12.77 -10.48 -2.79
CA ILE A 628 12.34 -11.27 -1.65
C ILE A 628 12.19 -12.75 -2.01
N LYS A 629 12.64 -13.62 -1.11
CA LYS A 629 12.35 -15.06 -1.14
C LYS A 629 11.05 -15.35 -0.39
N THR A 630 10.06 -15.87 -1.10
CA THR A 630 8.71 -16.14 -0.57
C THR A 630 8.65 -17.30 0.43
N GLY A 631 9.64 -18.20 0.43
CA GLY A 631 9.61 -19.45 1.20
C GLY A 631 9.38 -19.27 2.71
N ILE A 632 9.98 -18.28 3.36
CA ILE A 632 9.74 -18.04 4.80
C ILE A 632 8.44 -17.28 5.06
N LEU A 633 7.94 -16.53 4.07
CA LEU A 633 6.66 -15.81 4.17
C LEU A 633 5.46 -16.76 4.13
N SER A 634 5.64 -18.00 3.64
CA SER A 634 4.59 -19.03 3.77
C SER A 634 4.24 -19.29 5.24
N THR A 635 5.20 -19.09 6.17
CA THR A 635 4.98 -19.34 7.60
C THR A 635 3.88 -18.47 8.19
N SER A 636 3.73 -17.21 7.74
CA SER A 636 2.63 -16.34 8.19
C SER A 636 1.29 -16.73 7.58
N VAL A 637 1.29 -17.18 6.32
CA VAL A 637 0.10 -17.69 5.63
C VAL A 637 -0.39 -18.98 6.29
N ASP A 638 0.52 -19.91 6.56
CA ASP A 638 0.23 -21.19 7.21
C ASP A 638 -0.25 -20.98 8.65
N ALA A 639 0.40 -20.08 9.41
CA ALA A 639 -0.02 -19.76 10.77
C ALA A 639 -1.46 -19.20 10.82
N PHE A 640 -1.80 -18.31 9.88
CA PHE A 640 -3.17 -17.82 9.71
C PHE A 640 -4.13 -18.96 9.38
N LYS A 641 -3.80 -19.81 8.39
CA LYS A 641 -4.66 -20.94 7.97
C LYS A 641 -4.90 -21.94 9.09
N HIS A 642 -3.90 -22.24 9.91
CA HIS A 642 -4.03 -23.22 10.99
C HIS A 642 -4.77 -22.70 12.22
N THR A 643 -4.65 -21.40 12.53
CA THR A 643 -5.17 -20.86 13.80
C THR A 643 -6.38 -19.97 13.64
N GLY A 644 -6.61 -19.41 12.45
CA GLY A 644 -7.55 -18.31 12.21
C GLY A 644 -7.16 -17.00 12.91
N SER A 645 -5.97 -16.93 13.52
CA SER A 645 -5.46 -15.72 14.17
C SER A 645 -4.82 -14.84 13.11
N GLU A 646 -5.12 -13.54 13.14
CA GLU A 646 -4.54 -12.61 12.19
C GLU A 646 -3.03 -12.47 12.42
N VAL A 647 -2.29 -12.50 11.32
CA VAL A 647 -0.85 -12.23 11.31
C VAL A 647 -0.64 -10.93 10.53
N ILE A 648 -0.01 -9.96 11.18
CA ILE A 648 0.37 -8.69 10.56
C ILE A 648 1.84 -8.78 10.20
N VAL A 649 2.13 -8.71 8.90
CA VAL A 649 3.49 -8.53 8.41
C VAL A 649 3.84 -7.05 8.52
N VAL A 650 4.94 -6.74 9.19
CA VAL A 650 5.42 -5.38 9.42
C VAL A 650 6.76 -5.20 8.69
N PRO A 651 6.74 -4.61 7.49
CA PRO A 651 7.97 -4.26 6.79
C PRO A 651 8.74 -3.19 7.57
N ILE A 652 10.06 -3.35 7.65
CA ILE A 652 10.96 -2.36 8.27
C ILE A 652 12.05 -2.00 7.28
N VAL A 653 12.33 -0.71 7.11
CA VAL A 653 13.49 -0.27 6.34
C VAL A 653 14.56 0.28 7.26
N LEU A 654 15.79 -0.20 7.06
CA LEU A 654 16.97 0.29 7.75
C LEU A 654 17.83 1.08 6.77
N SER A 655 18.03 2.36 7.06
CA SER A 655 18.89 3.26 6.27
C SER A 655 20.08 3.69 7.10
N TYR A 656 21.27 3.37 6.61
CA TYR A 656 22.53 3.63 7.31
C TYR A 656 23.26 4.80 6.67
N GLU A 657 23.70 5.75 7.49
CA GLU A 657 24.67 6.76 7.03
C GLU A 657 25.99 6.07 6.70
N ASN A 658 26.42 5.11 7.52
CA ASN A 658 27.56 4.23 7.27
C ASN A 658 27.27 2.78 7.67
N VAL A 659 27.45 1.86 6.72
CA VAL A 659 27.41 0.41 6.96
C VAL A 659 28.81 -0.06 7.39
N PRO A 660 28.98 -0.69 8.56
CA PRO A 660 30.29 -1.12 9.04
C PRO A 660 31.05 -2.06 8.09
N GLU A 661 30.32 -2.89 7.35
CA GLU A 661 30.82 -3.94 6.45
C GLU A 661 30.94 -3.52 4.98
N ASP A 662 30.70 -2.25 4.64
CA ASP A 662 30.72 -1.80 3.25
C ASP A 662 32.04 -2.10 2.52
N VAL A 663 33.18 -1.99 3.21
CA VAL A 663 34.51 -2.33 2.69
C VAL A 663 34.63 -3.81 2.30
N GLU A 664 34.01 -4.73 3.06
CA GLU A 664 33.96 -6.16 2.73
C GLU A 664 33.15 -6.39 1.44
N PHE A 665 32.05 -5.65 1.27
CA PHE A 665 31.18 -5.77 0.10
C PHE A 665 31.78 -5.18 -1.18
N ALA A 666 32.68 -4.19 -1.03
CA ALA A 666 33.51 -3.67 -2.11
C ALA A 666 34.80 -4.49 -2.34
N GLY A 667 34.84 -5.77 -1.95
CA GLY A 667 35.92 -6.68 -2.35
C GLY A 667 37.29 -6.44 -1.69
N LYS A 668 37.37 -5.63 -0.63
CA LYS A 668 38.62 -5.38 0.10
C LYS A 668 38.74 -6.32 1.30
N ASP A 669 39.83 -7.09 1.36
CA ASP A 669 40.11 -8.03 2.45
C ASP A 669 40.35 -7.29 3.78
N THR A 670 39.29 -7.18 4.59
CA THR A 670 39.36 -6.67 5.95
C THR A 670 38.49 -7.51 6.88
N HIS A 671 39.11 -8.15 7.88
CA HIS A 671 38.39 -8.81 8.96
C HIS A 671 38.02 -7.77 10.03
N LEU A 672 36.74 -7.43 10.14
CA LEU A 672 36.22 -6.53 11.17
C LEU A 672 36.04 -7.28 12.50
N SER A 673 36.57 -6.74 13.61
CA SER A 673 36.31 -7.28 14.95
C SER A 673 35.00 -6.71 15.52
N PHE A 674 34.35 -7.41 16.46
CA PHE A 674 33.10 -6.94 17.11
C PHE A 674 33.20 -5.51 17.71
N LYS A 675 34.41 -5.09 18.12
CA LYS A 675 34.66 -3.72 18.59
C LYS A 675 34.55 -2.70 17.45
N ASP A 676 35.06 -3.03 16.27
CA ASP A 676 35.01 -2.15 15.09
C ASP A 676 33.58 -1.87 14.65
N PHE A 677 32.66 -2.84 14.80
CA PHE A 677 31.24 -2.66 14.53
C PHE A 677 30.58 -1.63 15.47
N LEU A 678 31.00 -1.58 16.74
CA LEU A 678 30.46 -0.63 17.72
C LEU A 678 31.07 0.77 17.57
N PHE A 679 32.36 0.88 17.18
CA PHE A 679 33.07 2.15 17.05
C PHE A 679 32.88 2.86 15.70
N LYS A 680 32.60 2.12 14.61
CA LYS A 680 32.33 2.69 13.28
C LYS A 680 30.86 3.11 13.06
N ARG A 681 29.99 2.87 14.06
CA ARG A 681 28.55 3.14 13.97
C ARG A 681 28.26 4.64 13.94
N THR A 682 27.50 5.08 12.94
CA THR A 682 26.93 6.43 12.82
C THR A 682 25.40 6.38 12.85
N GLU A 683 24.72 7.41 12.35
CA GLU A 683 23.25 7.47 12.42
C GLU A 683 22.60 6.33 11.63
N VAL A 684 21.65 5.65 12.29
CA VAL A 684 20.80 4.61 11.70
C VAL A 684 19.36 5.09 11.76
N TYR A 685 18.65 4.98 10.65
CA TYR A 685 17.25 5.30 10.52
C TYR A 685 16.47 3.99 10.37
N MET A 686 15.40 3.86 11.15
CA MET A 686 14.50 2.71 11.14
C MET A 686 13.09 3.20 10.87
N ASP A 687 12.57 2.95 9.68
CA ASP A 687 11.20 3.30 9.32
C ASP A 687 10.32 2.04 9.36
N LEU A 688 9.26 2.11 10.15
CA LEU A 688 8.22 1.08 10.21
C LEU A 688 7.20 1.36 9.08
N CYS A 689 7.15 0.50 8.07
CA CYS A 689 6.30 0.73 6.90
C CYS A 689 4.82 0.45 7.18
N GLU A 690 3.98 0.64 6.16
CA GLU A 690 2.56 0.22 6.22
C GLU A 690 2.43 -1.27 6.60
N PRO A 691 1.63 -1.60 7.63
CA PRO A 691 1.41 -2.99 8.03
C PRO A 691 0.53 -3.74 7.02
N ILE A 692 0.87 -5.00 6.79
CA ILE A 692 0.25 -5.86 5.78
C ILE A 692 -0.47 -7.01 6.51
N PRO A 693 -1.81 -6.97 6.63
CA PRO A 693 -2.59 -8.09 7.16
C PRO A 693 -2.56 -9.26 6.19
N VAL A 694 -2.21 -10.46 6.69
CA VAL A 694 -2.14 -11.67 5.87
C VAL A 694 -3.50 -12.08 5.33
N SER A 695 -4.58 -11.89 6.11
CA SER A 695 -5.95 -12.16 5.68
C SER A 695 -6.33 -11.50 4.35
N ARG A 696 -5.75 -10.33 4.04
CA ARG A 696 -6.03 -9.57 2.80
C ARG A 696 -5.66 -10.35 1.54
N TYR A 697 -4.65 -11.21 1.61
CA TYR A 697 -4.10 -11.92 0.44
C TYR A 697 -4.44 -13.40 0.42
N ILE A 698 -5.17 -13.91 1.43
CA ILE A 698 -5.37 -15.35 1.61
C ILE A 698 -6.16 -16.02 0.47
N GLN A 699 -6.95 -15.23 -0.25
CA GLN A 699 -7.79 -15.66 -1.38
C GLN A 699 -7.09 -15.50 -2.74
N GLU A 700 -5.89 -14.93 -2.79
CA GLU A 700 -5.15 -14.81 -4.04
C GLU A 700 -4.49 -16.15 -4.42
N ASP A 701 -4.19 -16.35 -5.71
CA ASP A 701 -3.62 -17.61 -6.23
C ASP A 701 -2.26 -17.94 -5.58
N ASP A 702 -1.42 -16.91 -5.38
CA ASP A 702 -0.18 -16.99 -4.60
C ASP A 702 -0.13 -15.86 -3.55
N PRO A 703 -0.66 -16.11 -2.34
CA PRO A 703 -0.66 -15.12 -1.26
C PRO A 703 0.75 -14.67 -0.88
N THR A 704 1.73 -15.56 -0.97
CA THR A 704 3.11 -15.27 -0.54
C THR A 704 3.81 -14.34 -1.51
N LEU A 705 3.59 -14.52 -2.81
CA LEU A 705 4.10 -13.63 -3.84
C LEU A 705 3.52 -12.23 -3.69
N SER A 706 2.21 -12.10 -3.50
CA SER A 706 1.57 -10.79 -3.34
C SER A 706 2.01 -10.06 -2.09
N ILE A 707 2.11 -10.76 -0.95
CA ILE A 707 2.70 -10.19 0.27
C ILE A 707 4.14 -9.73 0.00
N SER A 708 4.94 -10.50 -0.75
CA SER A 708 6.32 -10.10 -1.07
C SER A 708 6.41 -8.84 -1.95
N MET A 709 5.50 -8.67 -2.90
CA MET A 709 5.44 -7.46 -3.73
C MET A 709 5.08 -6.24 -2.89
N GLU A 710 4.15 -6.39 -1.95
CA GLU A 710 3.76 -5.31 -1.04
C GLU A 710 4.87 -4.94 -0.05
N ILE A 711 5.59 -5.92 0.51
CA ILE A 711 6.79 -5.64 1.32
C ILE A 711 7.81 -4.83 0.50
N SER A 712 8.03 -5.21 -0.77
CA SER A 712 9.01 -4.54 -1.63
C SER A 712 8.61 -3.08 -1.93
N ARG A 713 7.33 -2.84 -2.26
CA ARG A 713 6.79 -1.48 -2.45
C ARG A 713 6.88 -0.65 -1.17
N ALA A 714 6.49 -1.23 -0.05
CA ALA A 714 6.55 -0.59 1.26
C ALA A 714 7.99 -0.23 1.63
N TRP A 715 8.96 -1.09 1.31
CA TRP A 715 10.37 -0.77 1.50
C TRP A 715 10.84 0.38 0.62
N GLN A 716 10.48 0.39 -0.66
CA GLN A 716 10.86 1.48 -1.58
C GLN A 716 10.26 2.82 -1.13
N ALA A 717 8.97 2.85 -0.80
CA ALA A 717 8.26 4.06 -0.39
C ALA A 717 8.81 4.65 0.93
N HIS A 718 9.17 3.80 1.89
CA HIS A 718 9.65 4.23 3.20
C HIS A 718 11.19 4.30 3.30
N HIS A 719 11.95 3.96 2.26
CA HIS A 719 13.41 4.00 2.31
C HIS A 719 13.94 5.43 2.49
N LYS A 720 14.60 5.70 3.62
CA LYS A 720 15.12 7.03 3.94
C LYS A 720 16.34 7.33 3.06
N ILE A 721 16.20 8.28 2.14
CA ILE A 721 17.27 8.70 1.24
C ILE A 721 18.17 9.69 2.00
N LEU A 722 19.43 9.31 2.24
CA LEU A 722 20.38 10.13 2.99
C LEU A 722 21.24 11.01 2.07
N PRO A 723 21.71 12.18 2.55
CA PRO A 723 22.51 13.09 1.73
C PRO A 723 23.74 12.47 1.05
N ASN A 724 24.45 11.59 1.75
CA ASN A 724 25.62 10.91 1.20
C ASN A 724 25.26 9.90 0.10
N HIS A 725 24.05 9.32 0.13
CA HIS A 725 23.57 8.41 -0.93
C HIS A 725 23.31 9.18 -2.22
N ILE A 726 22.70 10.37 -2.12
CA ILE A 726 22.41 11.25 -3.27
C ILE A 726 23.70 11.72 -3.92
N VAL A 727 24.64 12.25 -3.12
CA VAL A 727 25.95 12.71 -3.62
C VAL A 727 26.72 11.57 -4.28
N ALA A 728 26.71 10.36 -3.70
CA ALA A 728 27.37 9.21 -4.27
C ALA A 728 26.74 8.77 -5.60
N LYS A 729 25.40 8.78 -5.71
CA LYS A 729 24.68 8.44 -6.95
C LYS A 729 25.07 9.37 -8.10
N PHE A 730 24.94 10.68 -7.91
CA PHE A 730 25.24 11.63 -8.99
C PHE A 730 26.72 11.73 -9.33
N LEU A 731 27.61 11.56 -8.37
CA LEU A 731 29.04 11.50 -8.66
C LEU A 731 29.37 10.29 -9.56
N MET A 732 28.74 9.14 -9.33
CA MET A 732 28.93 7.95 -10.17
C MET A 732 28.27 8.07 -11.53
N GLU A 733 27.06 8.65 -11.61
CA GLU A 733 26.37 8.93 -12.88
C GLU A 733 27.17 9.90 -13.77
N ALA A 734 27.91 10.84 -13.17
CA ALA A 734 28.80 11.77 -13.87
C ALA A 734 30.17 11.17 -14.27
N GLY A 735 30.42 9.89 -13.97
CA GLY A 735 31.68 9.22 -14.32
C GLY A 735 32.83 9.42 -13.31
N GLY A 736 32.51 9.83 -12.07
CA GLY A 736 33.47 9.91 -10.96
C GLY A 736 34.10 11.28 -10.72
N GLU A 737 33.78 12.29 -11.53
CA GLU A 737 34.21 13.67 -11.32
C GLU A 737 33.10 14.65 -11.71
N ILE A 738 32.78 15.61 -10.84
CA ILE A 738 31.71 16.59 -11.07
C ILE A 738 32.00 17.92 -10.38
N SER A 739 31.60 19.04 -11.00
CA SER A 739 31.68 20.35 -10.36
C SER A 739 30.62 20.50 -9.27
N TYR A 740 30.92 21.26 -8.21
CA TYR A 740 29.94 21.52 -7.13
C TYR A 740 28.64 22.15 -7.65
N SER A 741 28.73 23.03 -8.66
CA SER A 741 27.57 23.69 -9.26
C SER A 741 26.70 22.71 -10.06
N ASP A 742 27.31 21.79 -10.81
CA ASP A 742 26.55 20.82 -11.61
C ASP A 742 25.90 19.78 -10.71
N LEU A 743 26.62 19.31 -9.68
CA LEU A 743 26.05 18.43 -8.66
C LEU A 743 24.86 19.07 -7.96
N SER A 744 24.96 20.36 -7.61
CA SER A 744 23.85 21.11 -7.00
C SER A 744 22.62 21.13 -7.89
N LYS A 745 22.78 21.36 -9.20
CA LYS A 745 21.67 21.39 -10.16
C LYS A 745 21.03 20.02 -10.32
N MET A 746 21.82 18.95 -10.40
CA MET A 746 21.29 17.58 -10.52
C MET A 746 20.48 17.18 -9.28
N ILE A 747 20.94 17.58 -8.09
CA ILE A 747 20.21 17.35 -6.83
C ILE A 747 18.91 18.16 -6.80
N GLU A 748 18.96 19.44 -7.18
CA GLU A 748 17.77 20.29 -7.27
C GLU A 748 16.72 19.71 -8.23
N GLU A 749 17.16 19.27 -9.41
CA GLU A 749 16.31 18.59 -10.39
C GLU A 749 15.70 17.30 -9.81
N MET A 750 16.48 16.49 -9.10
CA MET A 750 16.00 15.26 -8.46
C MET A 750 14.91 15.54 -7.43
N ILE A 751 15.12 16.51 -6.54
CA ILE A 751 14.15 16.86 -5.49
C ILE A 751 12.85 17.40 -6.10
N LEU A 752 12.93 18.18 -7.19
CA LEU A 752 11.77 18.74 -7.87
C LEU A 752 10.98 17.69 -8.66
N THR A 753 11.66 16.71 -9.27
CA THR A 753 11.03 15.76 -10.21
C THR A 753 10.67 14.42 -9.57
N ARG A 754 11.35 14.01 -8.50
CA ARG A 754 11.18 12.67 -7.90
C ARG A 754 10.70 12.77 -6.46
N LYS A 755 9.49 12.24 -6.20
CA LYS A 755 9.03 11.98 -4.83
C LYS A 755 9.92 10.90 -4.20
N GLY A 756 10.34 11.14 -2.97
CA GLY A 756 11.15 10.20 -2.21
C GLY A 756 11.11 10.54 -0.73
N ASN A 757 11.41 9.56 0.13
CA ASN A 757 11.50 9.79 1.58
C ASN A 757 12.88 10.38 1.91
N TYR A 758 13.13 11.63 1.49
CA TYR A 758 14.40 12.33 1.74
C TYR A 758 14.56 12.66 3.22
N LEU A 759 15.80 12.61 3.72
CA LEU A 759 16.09 13.09 5.07
C LEU A 759 15.90 14.61 5.19
N THR A 760 16.28 15.33 4.13
CA THR A 760 16.12 16.78 3.97
C THR A 760 15.99 17.07 2.48
N GLU A 761 15.20 18.07 2.12
CA GLU A 761 15.01 18.56 0.75
C GLU A 761 15.84 19.83 0.49
N ASP A 762 16.54 20.35 1.50
CA ASP A 762 17.39 21.54 1.38
C ASP A 762 18.71 21.19 0.67
N VAL A 763 18.84 21.61 -0.60
CA VAL A 763 19.96 21.27 -1.48
C VAL A 763 21.34 21.66 -0.87
N PRO A 764 21.54 22.87 -0.32
CA PRO A 764 22.72 23.21 0.46
C PRO A 764 23.04 22.23 1.60
N GLU A 765 22.04 21.82 2.38
CA GLU A 765 22.22 20.87 3.48
C GLU A 765 22.62 19.47 2.95
N ILE A 766 21.98 19.03 1.86
CA ILE A 766 22.31 17.75 1.20
C ILE A 766 23.78 17.75 0.76
N LEU A 767 24.23 18.81 0.10
CA LEU A 767 25.60 18.94 -0.37
C LEU A 767 26.59 19.00 0.78
N ASP A 768 26.38 19.87 1.78
CA ASP A 768 27.31 20.02 2.90
C ASP A 768 27.44 18.72 3.69
N ARG A 769 26.32 18.14 4.10
CA ARG A 769 26.30 16.92 4.90
C ARG A 769 26.79 15.71 4.11
N GLY A 770 26.32 15.54 2.88
CA GLY A 770 26.69 14.42 2.02
C GLY A 770 28.18 14.40 1.70
N ILE A 771 28.74 15.53 1.27
CA ILE A 771 30.17 15.67 0.96
C ILE A 771 31.01 15.47 2.22
N LYS A 772 30.60 16.06 3.36
CA LYS A 772 31.33 15.93 4.63
C LYS A 772 31.44 14.48 5.08
N VAL A 773 30.36 13.70 5.00
CA VAL A 773 30.37 12.27 5.33
C VAL A 773 31.32 11.52 4.41
N LEU A 774 31.23 11.71 3.09
CA LEU A 774 32.06 11.00 2.12
C LEU A 774 33.56 11.38 2.21
N ILE A 775 33.90 12.65 2.47
CA ILE A 775 35.28 13.11 2.70
C ILE A 775 35.84 12.51 3.99
N SER A 776 35.06 12.47 5.08
CA SER A 776 35.51 11.92 6.37
C SER A 776 35.94 10.45 6.26
N ARG A 777 35.39 9.75 5.25
CA ARG A 777 35.67 8.35 4.93
C ARG A 777 36.69 8.16 3.81
N LYS A 778 37.23 9.25 3.27
CA LYS A 778 38.18 9.26 2.15
C LYS A 778 37.63 8.63 0.87
N PHE A 779 36.30 8.69 0.65
CA PHE A 779 35.68 8.18 -0.57
C PHE A 779 35.74 9.18 -1.72
N ILE A 780 35.78 10.47 -1.38
CA ILE A 780 35.89 11.58 -2.33
C ILE A 780 36.93 12.58 -1.83
N LYS A 781 37.45 13.39 -2.74
CA LYS A 781 38.18 14.63 -2.42
C LYS A 781 37.52 15.83 -3.10
N LYS A 782 37.69 17.01 -2.50
CA LYS A 782 37.21 18.29 -3.04
C LYS A 782 38.41 19.23 -3.26
N GLU A 783 38.70 19.56 -4.52
CA GLU A 783 39.80 20.44 -4.91
C GLU A 783 39.28 21.47 -5.92
N ASN A 784 39.56 22.77 -5.72
CA ASN A 784 39.20 23.84 -6.67
C ASN A 784 37.73 23.87 -7.14
N GLY A 785 36.78 23.44 -6.28
CA GLY A 785 35.35 23.38 -6.63
C GLY A 785 34.91 22.12 -7.41
N GLN A 786 35.85 21.24 -7.74
CA GLN A 786 35.62 19.90 -8.28
C GLN A 786 35.51 18.86 -7.15
N ILE A 787 34.63 17.88 -7.33
CA ILE A 787 34.49 16.72 -6.45
C ILE A 787 34.91 15.48 -7.24
N GLN A 788 35.92 14.76 -6.75
CA GLN A 788 36.47 13.59 -7.42
C GLN A 788 36.32 12.34 -6.56
N ALA A 789 35.89 11.23 -7.18
CA ALA A 789 35.81 9.91 -6.59
C ALA A 789 37.21 9.33 -6.34
N LEU A 790 37.46 8.86 -5.12
CA LEU A 790 38.66 8.10 -4.75
C LEU A 790 38.34 6.60 -4.66
N GLU A 791 37.11 6.26 -4.30
CA GLU A 791 36.66 4.88 -4.07
C GLU A 791 35.35 4.58 -4.83
N PRO A 792 35.41 4.37 -6.16
CA PRO A 792 34.23 4.24 -7.01
C PRO A 792 33.29 3.09 -6.61
N GLU A 793 33.84 1.96 -6.16
CA GLU A 793 33.05 0.79 -5.76
C GLU A 793 32.19 1.06 -4.51
N LEU A 794 32.74 1.80 -3.54
CA LEU A 794 32.02 2.20 -2.32
C LEU A 794 31.00 3.29 -2.65
N LEU A 795 31.32 4.22 -3.54
CA LEU A 795 30.37 5.22 -4.02
C LEU A 795 29.20 4.57 -4.76
N GLN A 796 29.45 3.57 -5.60
CA GLN A 796 28.38 2.81 -6.26
C GLN A 796 27.50 2.09 -5.23
N TYR A 797 28.09 1.47 -4.21
CA TYR A 797 27.34 0.81 -3.13
C TYR A 797 26.36 1.78 -2.43
N TYR A 798 26.82 2.98 -2.07
CA TYR A 798 25.96 4.00 -1.44
C TYR A 798 24.99 4.66 -2.43
N GLY A 799 25.37 4.83 -3.70
CA GLY A 799 24.50 5.36 -4.75
C GLY A 799 23.31 4.44 -5.04
N ASN A 800 23.52 3.12 -4.99
CA ASN A 800 22.46 2.13 -5.13
C ASN A 800 21.47 2.11 -3.95
N MET A 801 21.76 2.80 -2.84
CA MET A 801 20.79 2.99 -1.75
C MET A 801 19.73 4.05 -2.08
N VAL A 802 19.90 4.82 -3.16
CA VAL A 802 18.83 5.65 -3.70
C VAL A 802 17.96 4.76 -4.60
N PRO A 803 16.72 4.42 -4.19
CA PRO A 803 15.84 3.57 -4.98
C PRO A 803 15.58 4.19 -6.35
N ASP A 804 15.38 3.34 -7.36
CA ASP A 804 14.89 3.81 -8.64
C ASP A 804 13.42 4.23 -8.53
N PRO A 805 12.98 5.25 -9.29
CA PRO A 805 11.59 5.70 -9.29
C PRO A 805 10.69 4.55 -9.76
N THR A 806 9.68 4.23 -8.95
CA THR A 806 8.67 3.19 -9.22
C THR A 806 7.55 3.68 -10.10
#